data_AF-A0A7L1QIP6-F1
#
_entry.id   AF-A0A7L1QIP6-F1
#
_cell.length_a   1.000
_cell.length_b   1.000
_cell.length_c   1.000
_cell.angle_alpha   90.00
_cell.angle_beta   90.00
_cell.angle_gamma   90.00
#
_symmetry.space_group_name_H-M   'P 1'
#
loop_
_entity.id
_entity.type
_entity.pdbx_description
1 polymer ?
#
loop_
_entity_poly.entity_id
_entity_poly.type
_entity_poly.pdbx_seq_one_letter_code
_entity_poly.pdbx_strand_id
1 'polypeptide(L)'
;SGSVVVNSCSSAAKQLCNFVCDCSDCSDENQCGYLWRSAVLGAPFTCDFEDSDCGWQDVGTSTYGWVRGRASLAIWGVGPHSDHTMGTDVGWFLVTTSPPAKTAATAWLRSPEMQEAAATCEIRTWYHLSGSCESTQGLNQTERPVLRLAVVHKDEVVELWQSPERSSEGWHQLVAYPGRIMGQFQLIFSLTQPPTCGIEVALDDIMFRNCGLPKVGQQFCGAQESRCHRGSCVAQRRFCDGTDDCGDGSDEGTALCENFTHCSFDHNLCGWEAAAGPAVWSRNTSLNLGTSYGIPTRDHSNNSRAGFFLHVASAPTAQTGGTAQLSSPTFQATNSCSLVLYCHLHGSATSNLSIFYVTNSTKHLMRERIGDLGGCWVREKVDFNVVDPFKVLIEGVTGRGGTVAIDDLILSPGCVKEQEKRVVVLPSQADASLCPADEVACDSGDCIAAELACDFSDTCADGSDEKRCGTTTFESGAGGWHDISVGRLRWGLQKITESDIFLTVFLCPGTFLDLQAGEGQMLGPAKARSPPLGPSGPACTMEMSYHIHSDPQGFLAISVADHTGSTQLAWQTQGHGSPTGGYVRVLLGKRSRPFQVELLAQVDLQGSASVGVDNVTFEQCYLDVVSPIAAELSCNFERGMCGWYQDLSSDFKWVLSTGQGQGSDHTTGSGYFLSLDPSVPWSHGQRAQLLTSRQEPAAAPRCLSFWYRLAGPQIGTLNLKLWLEGGEEVVLWTRRGTQGSIWHRAWATLPATGQQQYQVRTRPPMSMAPARHRVSDTAAWWQVMFEVLRDGFLGDVGLDDIMQTAGPCGAELSCSFEAEGCGLAASRKGTWQRQSNGTGTTAGPVADHTTGTTAGHYMVVNTGRVSLPAGHTAALTSQSYQLSVSAQCLAFWYQMSSGTPGSLRVLVEQSRVRRQVLSISTMEGSNWHRSQVTIQPDSDWQVVFEAVGAGGDHGYIALDDLHVSDGACPEPASCDFEQDTCGWSSPFDPRLHTFAWGWKSGVTLAKYPSPEQDHTLSSRNGHYMHFDTTVLGARGTRALLESPPLPAATDSCLRFWYHMDIPEHLSSGELRVTLLGAAGQRTVWSVPGHRSRGWQGAVVPVQSPAVFQITFEITTWRWPMEGTVALDDIVYSGRVGCHSSPEACPLPVEKPSGSFVAEVVLSLLLVLLIVVLVAAGGWYWLKQRGLACRTPTESNSPQGFDNITFRD
;
A
#
# COMPACT_ATOMS: atom_id res chain seq x y z
N SER A 1 3.49 34.91 6.21
CA SER A 1 2.98 35.47 7.48
C SER A 1 2.17 34.38 8.14
N GLY A 2 2.73 33.72 9.16
CA GLY A 2 2.05 32.62 9.84
C GLY A 2 0.82 33.12 10.58
N SER A 3 -0.33 32.52 10.33
CA SER A 3 -1.50 32.68 11.19
C SER A 3 -1.17 32.00 12.52
N VAL A 4 -0.74 32.79 13.50
CA VAL A 4 -0.69 32.33 14.90
C VAL A 4 -2.14 32.09 15.29
N VAL A 5 -2.57 30.83 15.30
CA VAL A 5 -3.86 30.44 15.86
C VAL A 5 -3.75 30.70 17.36
N VAL A 6 -4.42 31.74 17.82
CA VAL A 6 -4.38 32.19 19.22
C VAL A 6 -5.29 31.28 20.04
N ASN A 7 -4.80 30.80 21.19
CA ASN A 7 -5.63 30.10 22.17
C ASN A 7 -6.90 30.92 22.46
N SER A 8 -8.07 30.40 22.12
CA SER A 8 -9.35 31.12 22.13
C SER A 8 -9.91 31.29 23.55
N CYS A 9 -9.42 30.47 24.48
CA CYS A 9 -9.73 30.47 25.90
C CYS A 9 -8.49 30.88 26.72
N SER A 10 -8.68 31.66 27.78
CA SER A 10 -7.60 32.05 28.71
C SER A 10 -7.25 30.91 29.68
N SER A 11 -6.81 29.77 29.16
CA SER A 11 -6.43 28.60 29.98
C SER A 11 -5.19 28.91 30.83
N ALA A 12 -5.11 28.29 32.01
CA ALA A 12 -3.91 28.41 32.84
C ALA A 12 -2.72 27.73 32.15
N ALA A 13 -1.48 28.15 32.44
CA ALA A 13 -0.29 27.56 31.83
C ALA A 13 -0.17 26.03 32.03
N LYS A 14 -0.76 25.49 33.11
CA LYS A 14 -0.82 24.04 33.41
C LYS A 14 -1.83 23.24 32.58
N GLN A 15 -2.65 23.95 31.80
CA GLN A 15 -3.73 23.41 30.96
C GLN A 15 -3.40 23.56 29.47
N LEU A 16 -2.15 23.91 29.15
CA LEU A 16 -1.67 24.00 27.78
C LEU A 16 -0.83 22.77 27.49
N CYS A 17 -1.09 22.11 26.36
CA CYS A 17 -0.36 20.93 25.92
C CYS A 17 -0.42 19.76 26.89
N ASN A 18 -1.58 19.52 27.51
CA ASN A 18 -1.81 18.45 28.48
C ASN A 18 -2.58 17.25 27.91
N PHE A 19 -2.81 17.22 26.60
CA PHE A 19 -3.57 16.20 25.87
C PHE A 19 -5.03 16.07 26.30
N VAL A 20 -5.59 17.09 26.97
CA VAL A 20 -7.00 17.15 27.36
C VAL A 20 -7.57 18.44 26.81
N CYS A 21 -8.63 18.35 25.99
CA CYS A 21 -9.35 19.54 25.54
C CYS A 21 -10.08 20.18 26.73
N ASP A 22 -9.46 21.18 27.37
CA ASP A 22 -10.10 21.99 28.39
C ASP A 22 -11.00 23.06 27.75
N CYS A 23 -10.78 23.38 26.48
CA CYS A 23 -11.56 24.36 25.72
C CYS A 23 -12.54 23.71 24.75
N SER A 24 -13.68 24.39 24.51
CA SER A 24 -14.76 23.84 23.67
C SER A 24 -14.35 23.58 22.22
N ASP A 25 -13.31 24.26 21.74
CA ASP A 25 -12.71 24.13 20.42
C ASP A 25 -11.30 23.49 20.47
N CYS A 26 -10.89 22.95 21.62
CA CYS A 26 -9.57 22.36 21.87
C CYS A 26 -8.38 23.29 21.52
N SER A 27 -8.56 24.61 21.54
CA SER A 27 -7.52 25.56 21.12
C SER A 27 -6.27 25.57 22.01
N ASP A 28 -6.41 25.08 23.23
CA ASP A 28 -5.36 24.87 24.23
C ASP A 28 -4.32 23.81 23.81
N GLU A 29 -4.68 22.92 22.88
CA GLU A 29 -3.80 21.83 22.40
C GLU A 29 -3.25 22.07 20.97
N ASN A 30 -3.76 23.08 20.25
CA ASN A 30 -3.41 23.34 18.83
C ASN A 30 -1.94 23.78 18.59
N GLN A 31 -1.15 24.09 19.63
CA GLN A 31 0.26 24.50 19.49
C GLN A 31 1.24 23.44 20.00
N CYS A 32 0.76 22.23 20.24
CA CYS A 32 1.46 21.18 20.97
C CYS A 32 1.88 20.00 20.07
N GLY A 33 1.96 20.20 18.76
CA GLY A 33 2.10 19.11 17.80
C GLY A 33 0.78 18.63 17.21
N TYR A 34 -0.25 19.48 17.13
CA TYR A 34 -1.61 19.08 16.70
C TYR A 34 -2.25 20.08 15.73
N LEU A 35 -2.97 19.58 14.72
CA LEU A 35 -3.80 20.38 13.82
C LEU A 35 -5.19 19.74 13.65
N TRP A 36 -6.22 20.54 13.89
CA TRP A 36 -7.61 20.12 14.06
C TRP A 36 -8.33 19.70 12.77
N ARG A 37 -8.93 18.48 12.75
CA ARG A 37 -10.29 18.19 12.21
C ARG A 37 -10.90 16.89 12.78
N SER A 38 -11.52 16.93 13.97
CA SER A 38 -12.78 16.22 14.32
C SER A 38 -13.01 16.14 15.84
N ALA A 39 -14.14 16.66 16.32
CA ALA A 39 -14.54 16.73 17.72
C ALA A 39 -15.18 15.43 18.25
N VAL A 40 -14.57 14.26 18.01
CA VAL A 40 -14.99 13.03 18.70
C VAL A 40 -14.08 12.84 19.90
N LEU A 41 -14.67 12.88 21.10
CA LEU A 41 -14.02 12.47 22.35
C LEU A 41 -13.40 11.08 22.16
N GLY A 42 -12.08 11.00 21.98
CA GLY A 42 -11.35 9.76 21.70
C GLY A 42 -10.54 9.74 20.39
N ALA A 43 -10.59 10.79 19.56
CA ALA A 43 -9.71 10.93 18.40
C ALA A 43 -8.24 11.11 18.84
N PRO A 44 -7.27 10.46 18.18
CA PRO A 44 -5.84 10.62 18.48
C PRO A 44 -5.36 12.04 18.16
N PHE A 45 -4.39 12.56 18.93
CA PHE A 45 -3.74 13.85 18.60
C PHE A 45 -2.69 13.60 17.53
N THR A 46 -2.92 14.05 16.30
CA THR A 46 -2.07 13.74 15.14
C THR A 46 -1.44 15.00 14.55
N CYS A 47 -0.18 14.88 14.13
CA CYS A 47 0.49 15.82 13.23
C CYS A 47 0.82 15.08 11.93
N ASP A 48 0.02 15.35 10.91
CA ASP A 48 0.13 14.84 9.54
C ASP A 48 0.96 15.77 8.63
N PHE A 49 1.46 16.88 9.18
CA PHE A 49 2.21 17.93 8.46
C PHE A 49 1.49 18.56 7.24
N GLU A 50 0.21 18.28 6.99
CA GLU A 50 -0.50 18.75 5.78
C GLU A 50 -0.79 20.25 5.79
N ASP A 51 -1.10 20.81 6.97
CA ASP A 51 -1.41 22.23 7.12
C ASP A 51 -0.21 23.02 7.66
N SER A 52 0.59 22.47 8.59
CA SER A 52 1.77 23.12 9.19
C SER A 52 2.74 22.11 9.81
N ASP A 53 3.91 22.58 10.29
CA ASP A 53 4.89 21.75 11.01
C ASP A 53 4.41 21.35 12.43
N CYS A 54 3.17 21.69 12.81
CA CYS A 54 2.52 21.49 14.12
C CYS A 54 3.33 22.01 15.33
N GLY A 55 4.32 22.89 15.10
CA GLY A 55 5.22 23.39 16.15
C GLY A 55 6.49 22.56 16.35
N TRP A 56 6.68 21.47 15.60
CA TRP A 56 7.96 20.76 15.53
C TRP A 56 9.00 21.64 14.85
N GLN A 57 10.22 21.66 15.41
CA GLN A 57 11.29 22.53 14.95
C GLN A 57 12.62 21.80 14.91
N ASP A 58 13.38 22.01 13.83
CA ASP A 58 14.78 21.62 13.81
C ASP A 58 15.57 22.54 14.74
N VAL A 59 16.29 21.93 15.68
CA VAL A 59 17.18 22.61 16.65
C VAL A 59 18.65 22.27 16.39
N GLY A 60 18.94 21.69 15.22
CA GLY A 60 20.28 21.38 14.78
C GLY A 60 21.09 22.65 14.54
N THR A 61 22.38 22.61 14.88
CA THR A 61 23.31 23.72 14.61
C THR A 61 24.03 23.56 13.27
N SER A 62 23.72 22.51 12.52
CA SER A 62 24.38 22.14 11.27
C SER A 62 23.49 22.46 10.07
N THR A 63 24.06 22.45 8.86
CA THR A 63 23.28 22.58 7.61
C THR A 63 22.44 21.34 7.29
N TYR A 64 22.71 20.23 7.99
CA TYR A 64 21.94 19.00 7.95
C TYR A 64 20.84 19.10 9.02
N GLY A 65 19.59 19.14 8.58
CA GLY A 65 18.43 19.39 9.43
C GLY A 65 17.12 18.97 8.78
N TRP A 66 16.06 19.00 9.57
CA TRP A 66 14.71 18.62 9.15
C TRP A 66 14.01 19.78 8.45
N VAL A 67 13.37 19.48 7.33
CA VAL A 67 12.56 20.42 6.56
C VAL A 67 11.25 19.76 6.13
N ARG A 68 10.17 20.53 6.09
CA ARG A 68 8.92 20.07 5.50
C ARG A 68 9.08 19.95 3.99
N GLY A 69 8.85 18.75 3.48
CA GLY A 69 8.97 18.37 2.08
C GLY A 69 7.66 17.80 1.54
N ARG A 70 7.56 17.75 0.21
CA ARG A 70 6.52 17.01 -0.51
C ARG A 70 7.22 16.15 -1.55
N ALA A 71 6.66 15.00 -1.88
CA ALA A 71 7.29 14.08 -2.83
C ALA A 71 7.38 14.69 -4.25
N SER A 72 6.45 15.57 -4.63
CA SER A 72 6.50 16.29 -5.92
C SER A 72 7.68 17.28 -6.07
N LEU A 73 8.42 17.57 -4.98
CA LEU A 73 9.56 18.49 -4.92
C LEU A 73 10.92 17.76 -4.93
N ALA A 74 10.97 16.48 -5.31
CA ALA A 74 12.19 15.67 -5.33
C ALA A 74 13.28 16.22 -6.30
N ILE A 75 13.98 17.25 -5.82
CA ILE A 75 15.35 17.63 -6.18
C ILE A 75 16.34 16.62 -5.54
N TRP A 76 15.82 15.67 -4.75
CA TRP A 76 16.53 14.74 -3.88
C TRP A 76 16.18 13.31 -4.28
N GLY A 77 17.12 12.64 -4.97
CA GLY A 77 16.84 11.44 -5.76
C GLY A 77 16.59 10.15 -4.98
N VAL A 78 16.51 10.16 -3.64
CA VAL A 78 16.32 8.95 -2.81
C VAL A 78 15.24 9.08 -1.72
N GLY A 79 14.44 10.15 -1.69
CA GLY A 79 13.36 10.36 -0.71
C GLY A 79 12.08 9.56 -1.01
N PRO A 80 11.08 9.53 -0.11
CA PRO A 80 9.82 8.83 -0.36
C PRO A 80 9.07 9.47 -1.55
N HIS A 81 8.53 8.64 -2.44
CA HIS A 81 7.76 9.08 -3.62
C HIS A 81 6.29 9.42 -3.33
N SER A 82 5.81 9.17 -2.11
CA SER A 82 4.48 9.57 -1.66
C SER A 82 4.50 9.88 -0.18
N ASP A 83 3.65 10.81 0.22
CA ASP A 83 3.26 11.07 1.59
C ASP A 83 2.49 9.88 2.19
N HIS A 84 2.62 9.64 3.51
CA HIS A 84 1.92 8.52 4.14
C HIS A 84 0.45 8.87 4.37
N THR A 85 0.16 10.06 4.92
CA THR A 85 -1.21 10.56 5.21
C THR A 85 -2.13 10.46 4.00
N MET A 86 -1.71 11.03 2.87
CA MET A 86 -2.52 11.14 1.66
C MET A 86 -2.33 9.97 0.69
N GLY A 87 -1.24 9.21 0.81
CA GLY A 87 -0.86 8.16 -0.15
C GLY A 87 -0.52 8.69 -1.55
N THR A 88 -0.24 9.99 -1.67
CA THR A 88 0.05 10.72 -2.93
C THR A 88 1.30 11.60 -2.77
N ASP A 89 1.83 12.16 -3.85
CA ASP A 89 3.00 13.07 -3.77
C ASP A 89 2.68 14.51 -3.39
N VAL A 90 1.39 14.82 -3.26
CA VAL A 90 0.83 16.14 -2.95
C VAL A 90 0.83 16.39 -1.44
N GLY A 91 0.80 15.32 -0.64
CA GLY A 91 0.90 15.38 0.81
C GLY A 91 2.27 15.84 1.29
N TRP A 92 2.33 16.21 2.55
CA TRP A 92 3.48 16.82 3.19
C TRP A 92 4.01 15.98 4.33
N PHE A 93 5.33 15.80 4.35
CA PHE A 93 6.03 15.09 5.42
C PHE A 93 7.29 15.87 5.83
N LEU A 94 7.93 15.49 6.94
CA LEU A 94 9.25 16.00 7.31
C LEU A 94 10.35 15.14 6.70
N VAL A 95 11.35 15.76 6.08
CA VAL A 95 12.50 15.06 5.47
C VAL A 95 13.81 15.74 5.85
N THR A 96 14.89 14.98 5.93
CA THR A 96 16.23 15.54 6.17
C THR A 96 16.88 16.04 4.88
N THR A 97 17.55 17.20 4.94
CA THR A 97 18.37 17.73 3.82
C THR A 97 19.61 16.86 3.57
N SER A 98 20.23 16.92 2.37
CA SER A 98 21.44 16.11 2.10
C SER A 98 22.61 16.48 3.03
N PRO A 99 23.34 15.49 3.60
CA PRO A 99 24.41 15.76 4.55
C PRO A 99 25.63 16.43 3.88
N PRO A 100 26.43 17.23 4.63
CA PRO A 100 27.70 17.75 4.12
C PRO A 100 28.70 16.60 3.90
N ALA A 101 29.28 16.52 2.70
CA ALA A 101 30.06 15.40 2.17
C ALA A 101 31.37 15.00 2.91
N LYS A 102 31.66 15.48 4.13
CA LYS A 102 32.98 15.30 4.79
C LYS A 102 32.97 14.96 6.29
N THR A 103 31.87 15.12 7.03
CA THR A 103 31.84 14.86 8.49
C THR A 103 30.51 14.23 8.91
N ALA A 104 30.53 13.36 9.92
CA ALA A 104 29.30 12.88 10.54
C ALA A 104 28.50 14.07 11.08
N ALA A 105 27.22 14.13 10.73
CA ALA A 105 26.30 15.18 11.15
C ALA A 105 25.07 14.54 11.81
N THR A 106 24.46 15.25 12.76
CA THR A 106 23.23 14.81 13.41
C THR A 106 22.17 15.88 13.26
N ALA A 107 21.01 15.51 12.69
CA ALA A 107 19.83 16.35 12.63
C ALA A 107 18.99 16.14 13.90
N TRP A 108 18.40 17.21 14.43
CA TRP A 108 17.69 17.21 15.71
C TRP A 108 16.32 17.87 15.53
N LEU A 109 15.26 17.09 15.51
CA LEU A 109 13.89 17.59 15.49
C LEU A 109 13.34 17.59 16.91
N ARG A 110 12.84 18.74 17.39
CA ARG A 110 12.29 18.89 18.74
C ARG A 110 10.80 19.23 18.68
N SER A 111 10.03 18.63 19.56
CA SER A 111 8.61 18.94 19.75
C SER A 111 8.40 20.27 20.50
N PRO A 112 7.18 20.82 20.47
CA PRO A 112 6.72 21.76 21.50
C PRO A 112 6.84 21.18 22.92
N GLU A 113 6.74 22.07 23.91
CA GLU A 113 6.75 21.70 25.32
C GLU A 113 5.38 21.11 25.72
N MET A 114 5.39 19.84 26.11
CA MET A 114 4.21 19.08 26.54
C MET A 114 4.16 19.00 28.07
N GLN A 115 2.97 18.76 28.62
CA GLN A 115 2.74 18.67 30.06
C GLN A 115 1.97 17.41 30.44
N GLU A 116 2.39 16.76 31.53
CA GLU A 116 1.66 15.66 32.17
C GLU A 116 1.26 14.51 31.22
N ALA A 117 2.18 13.57 30.97
CA ALA A 117 1.85 12.34 30.25
C ALA A 117 1.30 11.28 31.20
N ALA A 118 0.16 10.70 30.87
CA ALA A 118 -0.38 9.51 31.53
C ALA A 118 0.51 8.28 31.32
N ALA A 119 0.45 7.31 32.23
CA ALA A 119 1.16 6.03 32.09
C ALA A 119 0.77 5.25 30.82
N THR A 120 -0.45 5.48 30.32
CA THR A 120 -0.98 4.87 29.10
C THR A 120 -0.56 5.56 27.79
N CYS A 121 0.25 6.62 27.88
CA CYS A 121 0.64 7.40 26.71
C CYS A 121 1.39 6.53 25.70
N GLU A 122 0.97 6.61 24.45
CA GLU A 122 1.52 5.87 23.32
C GLU A 122 1.80 6.86 22.18
N ILE A 123 3.04 6.86 21.69
CA ILE A 123 3.47 7.67 20.56
C ILE A 123 3.57 6.75 19.35
N ARG A 124 2.89 7.09 18.26
CA ARG A 124 3.02 6.41 16.96
C ARG A 124 3.53 7.37 15.91
N THR A 125 4.36 6.91 15.00
CA THR A 125 4.82 7.70 13.86
C THR A 125 5.07 6.79 12.68
N TRP A 126 5.03 7.35 11.47
CA TRP A 126 5.52 6.67 10.29
C TRP A 126 6.89 7.24 9.91
N TYR A 127 7.80 6.36 9.52
CA TYR A 127 9.14 6.74 9.08
C TYR A 127 9.53 6.01 7.81
N HIS A 128 10.27 6.69 6.93
CA HIS A 128 10.88 6.12 5.74
C HIS A 128 12.39 6.25 5.85
N LEU A 129 13.12 5.14 5.75
CA LEU A 129 14.58 5.11 5.77
C LEU A 129 15.08 4.56 4.43
N SER A 130 15.58 5.43 3.55
CA SER A 130 16.08 5.05 2.23
C SER A 130 17.54 5.45 2.00
N GLY A 131 18.34 4.48 1.58
CA GLY A 131 19.66 4.74 1.00
C GLY A 131 20.66 3.60 1.19
N SER A 132 21.65 3.56 0.30
CA SER A 132 22.67 2.51 0.22
C SER A 132 24.04 3.09 0.58
N CYS A 133 24.72 2.46 1.53
CA CYS A 133 26.14 2.71 1.75
C CYS A 133 26.93 1.83 0.77
N GLU A 134 27.56 2.41 -0.26
CA GLU A 134 28.46 1.66 -1.12
C GLU A 134 29.61 1.07 -0.29
N SER A 135 29.64 -0.27 -0.21
CA SER A 135 30.69 -1.03 0.48
C SER A 135 32.02 -0.86 -0.25
N THR A 136 32.91 -0.02 0.25
CA THR A 136 34.35 -0.25 0.06
C THR A 136 34.73 -1.47 0.90
N GLN A 137 35.12 -2.55 0.22
CA GLN A 137 35.58 -3.79 0.80
C GLN A 137 36.59 -3.57 1.94
N GLY A 138 36.28 -4.06 3.14
CA GLY A 138 37.29 -4.41 4.14
C GLY A 138 37.05 -3.89 5.57
N LEU A 139 36.70 -4.82 6.44
CA LEU A 139 36.97 -4.89 7.90
C LEU A 139 36.18 -3.95 8.85
N ASN A 140 35.43 -4.63 9.72
CA ASN A 140 34.72 -4.19 10.94
C ASN A 140 33.51 -3.27 10.76
N GLN A 141 32.33 -3.87 10.97
CA GLN A 141 30.98 -3.31 11.13
C GLN A 141 30.87 -1.80 10.86
N THR A 142 30.43 -1.48 9.65
CA THR A 142 30.05 -0.15 9.18
C THR A 142 29.04 0.49 10.12
N GLU A 143 29.37 1.66 10.68
CA GLU A 143 28.42 2.55 11.37
C GLU A 143 27.30 2.91 10.39
N ARG A 144 26.07 2.47 10.70
CA ARG A 144 24.85 2.72 9.92
C ARG A 144 24.08 3.88 10.54
N PRO A 145 23.24 4.60 9.78
CA PRO A 145 22.38 5.61 10.37
C PRO A 145 21.37 4.96 11.32
N VAL A 146 21.12 5.65 12.43
CA VAL A 146 20.17 5.20 13.44
C VAL A 146 19.24 6.36 13.75
N LEU A 147 17.95 6.18 13.48
CA LEU A 147 16.91 7.09 13.94
C LEU A 147 16.60 6.74 15.40
N ARG A 148 16.66 7.75 16.28
CA ARG A 148 16.35 7.61 17.71
C ARG A 148 15.23 8.56 18.09
N LEU A 149 14.31 8.08 18.91
CA LEU A 149 13.31 8.90 19.60
C LEU A 149 13.66 8.93 21.09
N ALA A 150 13.83 10.13 21.64
CA ALA A 150 14.12 10.35 23.04
C ALA A 150 13.16 11.36 23.67
N VAL A 151 12.94 11.25 24.97
CA VAL A 151 12.26 12.23 25.80
C VAL A 151 13.27 13.02 26.62
N VAL A 152 13.07 14.33 26.67
CA VAL A 152 13.78 15.26 27.56
C VAL A 152 12.85 15.63 28.68
N HIS A 153 13.21 15.25 29.89
CA HIS A 153 12.46 15.57 31.10
C HIS A 153 13.43 16.01 32.20
N LYS A 154 13.20 17.22 32.76
CA LYS A 154 14.15 17.90 33.65
C LYS A 154 15.52 18.06 32.95
N ASP A 155 16.58 17.48 33.52
CA ASP A 155 17.94 17.51 32.98
C ASP A 155 18.38 16.15 32.37
N GLU A 156 17.44 15.20 32.23
CA GLU A 156 17.71 13.86 31.69
C GLU A 156 17.17 13.71 30.26
N VAL A 157 17.98 13.08 29.39
CA VAL A 157 17.56 12.64 28.06
C VAL A 157 17.48 11.13 28.07
N VAL A 158 16.28 10.61 27.87
CA VAL A 158 15.96 9.19 27.98
C VAL A 158 15.48 8.68 26.63
N GLU A 159 16.14 7.66 26.11
CA GLU A 159 15.75 7.06 24.84
C GLU A 159 14.50 6.20 25.00
N LEU A 160 13.54 6.38 24.10
CA LEU A 160 12.29 5.61 24.05
C LEU A 160 12.33 4.53 22.98
N TRP A 161 13.01 4.79 21.85
CA TRP A 161 13.07 3.87 20.72
C TRP A 161 14.27 4.14 19.82
N GLN A 162 14.74 3.07 19.15
CA GLN A 162 15.82 3.08 18.18
C GLN A 162 15.43 2.26 16.94
N SER A 163 15.77 2.75 15.72
CA SER A 163 15.51 2.02 14.48
C SER A 163 16.31 0.71 14.36
N PRO A 164 15.71 -0.38 13.84
CA PRO A 164 16.42 -1.64 13.58
C PRO A 164 17.62 -1.50 12.63
N GLU A 165 18.57 -2.43 12.69
CA GLU A 165 19.80 -2.41 11.86
C GLU A 165 19.56 -2.60 10.35
N ARG A 166 18.37 -3.07 9.97
CA ARG A 166 17.93 -3.27 8.58
C ARG A 166 16.47 -2.80 8.46
N SER A 167 16.23 -1.74 7.70
CA SER A 167 14.90 -1.37 7.21
C SER A 167 14.78 -1.75 5.74
N SER A 168 13.63 -2.30 5.34
CA SER A 168 13.27 -2.38 3.92
C SER A 168 12.88 -0.98 3.40
N GLU A 169 12.89 -0.80 2.08
CA GLU A 169 12.33 0.41 1.46
C GLU A 169 10.83 0.52 1.80
N GLY A 170 10.29 1.75 1.83
CA GLY A 170 8.88 2.01 2.20
C GLY A 170 8.68 2.65 3.59
N TRP A 171 7.41 2.97 3.89
CA TRP A 171 6.98 3.56 5.17
C TRP A 171 6.82 2.49 6.25
N HIS A 172 7.37 2.74 7.43
CA HIS A 172 7.35 1.84 8.59
C HIS A 172 6.76 2.53 9.81
N GLN A 173 5.98 1.79 10.60
CA GLN A 173 5.40 2.33 11.82
C GLN A 173 6.34 2.16 13.03
N LEU A 174 6.60 3.27 13.69
CA LEU A 174 7.23 3.38 15.00
C LEU A 174 6.15 3.42 16.09
N VAL A 175 6.34 2.66 17.18
CA VAL A 175 5.54 2.76 18.40
C VAL A 175 6.46 2.88 19.62
N ALA A 176 6.24 3.89 20.45
CA ALA A 176 7.01 4.15 21.66
C ALA A 176 6.12 4.50 22.85
N TYR A 177 6.51 4.04 24.03
CA TYR A 177 5.79 4.28 25.29
C TYR A 177 6.67 5.12 26.21
N PRO A 178 6.37 6.42 26.42
CA PRO A 178 7.13 7.26 27.37
C PRO A 178 6.91 6.86 28.83
N GLY A 179 5.78 6.21 29.14
CA GLY A 179 5.35 5.98 30.52
C GLY A 179 4.86 7.26 31.18
N ARG A 180 4.66 7.22 32.49
CA ARG A 180 4.19 8.37 33.27
C ARG A 180 5.27 9.45 33.35
N ILE A 181 4.92 10.70 33.02
CA ILE A 181 5.81 11.86 33.15
C ILE A 181 5.08 13.00 33.87
N MET A 182 5.64 13.44 35.00
CA MET A 182 5.13 14.56 35.80
C MET A 182 5.72 15.89 35.31
N GLY A 183 4.87 16.87 35.01
CA GLY A 183 5.29 18.20 34.57
C GLY A 183 5.71 18.27 33.11
N GLN A 184 6.66 19.16 32.81
CA GLN A 184 7.04 19.53 31.44
C GLN A 184 8.03 18.54 30.83
N PHE A 185 7.84 18.23 29.54
CA PHE A 185 8.76 17.40 28.77
C PHE A 185 8.72 17.74 27.28
N GLN A 186 9.74 17.29 26.54
CA GLN A 186 9.82 17.43 25.09
C GLN A 186 10.29 16.12 24.46
N LEU A 187 9.88 15.87 23.23
CA LEU A 187 10.39 14.78 22.40
C LEU A 187 11.45 15.28 21.43
N ILE A 188 12.44 14.43 21.19
CA ILE A 188 13.52 14.69 20.25
C ILE A 188 13.68 13.49 19.33
N PHE A 189 13.55 13.71 18.02
CA PHE A 189 14.08 12.79 17.01
C PHE A 189 15.50 13.20 16.68
N SER A 190 16.43 12.24 16.77
CA SER A 190 17.80 12.43 16.34
C SER A 190 18.19 11.40 15.29
N LEU A 191 18.92 11.88 14.29
CA LEU A 191 19.41 11.05 13.20
C LEU A 191 20.87 11.38 12.95
N THR A 192 21.75 10.42 13.23
CA THR A 192 23.19 10.55 13.00
C THR A 192 23.57 9.85 11.70
N GLN A 193 24.13 10.60 10.75
CA GLN A 193 24.57 10.07 9.46
C GLN A 193 26.10 10.03 9.34
N PRO A 194 26.70 8.90 8.89
CA PRO A 194 28.11 8.83 8.53
C PRO A 194 28.40 9.57 7.21
N PRO A 195 29.62 10.11 7.01
CA PRO A 195 29.97 10.98 5.88
C PRO A 195 29.96 10.32 4.48
N THR A 196 29.89 8.98 4.38
CA THR A 196 29.95 8.23 3.12
C THR A 196 28.59 7.68 2.66
N CYS A 197 27.50 7.93 3.39
CA CYS A 197 26.18 7.41 3.04
C CYS A 197 25.24 8.57 2.67
N GLY A 198 24.73 8.56 1.44
CA GLY A 198 23.64 9.42 1.00
C GLY A 198 22.32 8.73 1.32
N ILE A 199 21.74 9.07 2.46
CA ILE A 199 20.51 8.44 2.96
C ILE A 199 19.52 9.56 3.26
N GLU A 200 18.27 9.37 2.88
CA GLU A 200 17.18 10.31 3.15
C GLU A 200 16.22 9.64 4.13
N VAL A 201 15.83 10.40 5.16
CA VAL A 201 14.89 9.93 6.18
C VAL A 201 13.70 10.86 6.17
N ALA A 202 12.52 10.28 6.10
CA ALA A 202 11.27 11.01 6.23
C ALA A 202 10.48 10.55 7.45
N LEU A 203 9.74 11.48 8.05
CA LEU A 203 8.80 11.27 9.15
C LEU A 203 7.45 11.84 8.74
N ASP A 204 6.41 11.10 9.05
CA ASP A 204 5.02 11.52 8.84
C ASP A 204 4.11 11.00 9.97
N ASP A 205 2.92 11.60 10.11
CA ASP A 205 1.84 11.15 11.00
C ASP A 205 2.29 10.91 12.46
N ILE A 206 2.82 11.94 13.14
CA ILE A 206 3.17 11.82 14.56
C ILE A 206 1.90 11.88 15.41
N MET A 207 1.53 10.75 16.01
CA MET A 207 0.31 10.60 16.78
C MET A 207 0.58 10.34 18.28
N PHE A 208 -0.17 11.02 19.14
CA PHE A 208 -0.24 10.76 20.57
C PHE A 208 -1.59 10.14 20.93
N ARG A 209 -1.56 8.92 21.48
CA ARG A 209 -2.75 8.19 21.93
C ARG A 209 -2.73 8.03 23.43
N ASN A 210 -3.88 8.27 24.07
CA ASN A 210 -4.10 8.02 25.50
C ASN A 210 -3.06 8.69 26.45
N CYS A 211 -2.53 9.84 26.04
CA CYS A 211 -1.55 10.59 26.83
C CYS A 211 -2.17 11.51 27.88
N GLY A 212 -3.44 11.89 27.71
CA GLY A 212 -4.16 12.72 28.68
C GLY A 212 -4.49 11.96 29.96
N LEU A 213 -4.39 12.65 31.10
CA LEU A 213 -4.75 12.11 32.40
C LEU A 213 -6.27 11.81 32.51
N PRO A 214 -6.69 10.89 33.40
CA PRO A 214 -8.10 10.57 33.59
C PRO A 214 -8.97 11.80 33.87
N LYS A 215 -10.15 11.88 33.24
CA LYS A 215 -11.07 13.02 33.35
C LYS A 215 -11.52 13.25 34.79
N VAL A 216 -11.56 14.51 35.19
CA VAL A 216 -12.01 14.97 36.52
C VAL A 216 -13.50 15.32 36.47
N GLY A 217 -14.25 15.01 37.53
CA GLY A 217 -15.66 15.46 37.68
C GLY A 217 -16.73 14.37 37.60
N GLN A 218 -16.35 13.09 37.61
CA GLN A 218 -17.30 12.01 37.81
C GLN A 218 -17.79 12.00 39.25
N GLN A 219 -19.11 12.16 39.45
CA GLN A 219 -19.71 12.23 40.78
C GLN A 219 -19.79 10.85 41.45
N PHE A 220 -19.76 9.77 40.66
CA PHE A 220 -19.73 8.38 41.10
C PHE A 220 -18.78 7.57 40.19
N CYS A 221 -17.90 6.76 40.78
CA CYS A 221 -17.07 5.81 40.04
C CYS A 221 -17.85 4.52 39.77
N GLY A 222 -17.45 3.76 38.74
CA GLY A 222 -18.03 2.44 38.46
C GLY A 222 -17.83 1.44 39.61
N ALA A 223 -18.56 0.32 39.60
CA ALA A 223 -18.54 -0.67 40.68
C ALA A 223 -17.16 -1.33 40.92
N GLN A 224 -16.23 -1.23 39.97
CA GLN A 224 -14.86 -1.76 40.01
C GLN A 224 -13.79 -0.64 39.99
N GLU A 225 -14.20 0.60 40.24
CA GLU A 225 -13.36 1.78 40.19
C GLU A 225 -13.38 2.53 41.53
N SER A 226 -12.25 3.13 41.85
CA SER A 226 -12.07 3.96 43.03
C SER A 226 -11.67 5.38 42.67
N ARG A 227 -12.00 6.30 43.57
CA ARG A 227 -11.85 7.73 43.35
C ARG A 227 -10.47 8.20 43.78
N CYS A 228 -9.73 8.81 42.86
CA CYS A 228 -8.48 9.51 43.11
C CYS A 228 -8.72 10.80 43.92
N HIS A 229 -7.70 11.32 44.59
CA HIS A 229 -7.81 12.57 45.36
C HIS A 229 -8.20 13.76 44.47
N ARG A 230 -7.63 13.84 43.26
CA ARG A 230 -8.01 14.82 42.21
C ARG A 230 -9.45 14.68 41.70
N GLY A 231 -10.16 13.59 42.00
CA GLY A 231 -11.57 13.39 41.66
C GLY A 231 -11.83 12.71 40.31
N SER A 232 -10.82 12.07 39.73
CA SER A 232 -10.94 11.07 38.66
C SER A 232 -11.24 9.68 39.23
N CYS A 233 -11.65 8.75 38.36
CA CYS A 233 -11.90 7.35 38.72
C CYS A 233 -10.89 6.44 38.00
N VAL A 234 -10.26 5.55 38.77
CA VAL A 234 -9.27 4.56 38.28
C VAL A 234 -9.70 3.18 38.78
N ALA A 235 -9.41 2.13 38.00
CA ALA A 235 -9.76 0.77 38.37
C ALA A 235 -9.08 0.35 39.68
N GLN A 236 -9.81 -0.31 40.60
CA GLN A 236 -9.28 -0.71 41.92
C GLN A 236 -8.00 -1.55 41.84
N ARG A 237 -7.84 -2.34 40.77
CA ARG A 237 -6.67 -3.21 40.53
C ARG A 237 -5.37 -2.46 40.17
N ARG A 238 -5.44 -1.14 39.98
CA ARG A 238 -4.31 -0.26 39.67
C ARG A 238 -3.87 0.61 40.86
N PHE A 239 -4.49 0.41 42.02
CA PHE A 239 -4.01 1.04 43.25
C PHE A 239 -2.89 0.18 43.84
N CYS A 240 -1.83 0.82 44.31
CA CYS A 240 -0.66 0.20 44.91
C CYS A 240 0.05 -0.76 43.94
N ASP A 241 0.20 -0.37 42.68
CA ASP A 241 0.85 -1.15 41.63
C ASP A 241 2.13 -0.52 41.09
N GLY A 242 2.63 0.53 41.73
CA GLY A 242 3.89 1.20 41.39
C GLY A 242 3.77 2.21 40.27
N THR A 243 2.57 2.49 39.75
CA THR A 243 2.35 3.49 38.70
C THR A 243 1.34 4.55 39.14
N ASP A 244 1.66 5.82 38.90
CA ASP A 244 0.72 6.92 39.13
C ASP A 244 -0.31 6.99 37.98
N ASP A 245 -1.39 6.23 38.10
CA ASP A 245 -2.55 6.22 37.19
C ASP A 245 -3.48 7.42 37.46
N CYS A 246 -3.55 7.91 38.70
CA CYS A 246 -4.37 9.06 39.07
C CYS A 246 -3.82 10.41 38.53
N GLY A 247 -2.52 10.48 38.27
CA GLY A 247 -1.75 11.66 37.88
C GLY A 247 -1.34 12.58 39.05
N ASP A 248 -1.84 12.30 40.25
CA ASP A 248 -1.52 13.02 41.50
C ASP A 248 -0.84 12.13 42.55
N GLY A 249 -0.55 10.87 42.21
CA GLY A 249 0.06 9.86 43.07
C GLY A 249 -0.82 9.40 44.23
N SER A 250 -2.13 9.69 44.22
CA SER A 250 -3.02 9.34 45.33
C SER A 250 -3.35 7.85 45.41
N ASP A 251 -3.22 7.13 44.30
CA ASP A 251 -3.31 5.68 44.18
C ASP A 251 -2.10 4.95 44.76
N GLU A 252 -0.91 5.54 44.67
CA GLU A 252 0.35 5.03 45.22
C GLU A 252 0.70 5.66 46.59
N GLY A 253 -0.27 6.35 47.21
CA GLY A 253 -0.08 7.06 48.46
C GLY A 253 0.24 6.13 49.64
N THR A 254 1.20 6.53 50.48
CA THR A 254 1.65 5.75 51.64
C THR A 254 0.53 5.32 52.58
N ALA A 255 -0.50 6.16 52.77
CA ALA A 255 -1.64 5.84 53.64
C ALA A 255 -2.51 4.67 53.12
N LEU A 256 -2.52 4.44 51.81
CA LEU A 256 -3.28 3.35 51.19
C LEU A 256 -2.43 2.09 51.01
N CYS A 257 -1.16 2.27 50.63
CA CYS A 257 -0.26 1.18 50.25
C CYS A 257 0.66 0.71 51.38
N GLU A 258 0.49 1.19 52.63
CA GLU A 258 1.36 0.86 53.77
C GLU A 258 1.53 -0.66 54.00
N ASN A 259 0.48 -1.44 53.72
CA ASN A 259 0.48 -2.89 53.92
C ASN A 259 1.05 -3.69 52.73
N PHE A 260 1.36 -3.03 51.62
CA PHE A 260 1.99 -3.67 50.46
C PHE A 260 3.51 -3.71 50.66
N THR A 261 4.14 -4.79 50.20
CA THR A 261 5.61 -4.88 50.23
C THR A 261 6.16 -4.53 48.85
N HIS A 262 6.87 -3.41 48.75
CA HIS A 262 7.45 -2.90 47.52
C HIS A 262 8.96 -3.15 47.45
N CYS A 263 9.46 -3.54 46.28
CA CYS A 263 10.89 -3.67 45.99
C CYS A 263 11.24 -3.10 44.61
N SER A 264 11.70 -1.85 44.59
CA SER A 264 12.16 -1.14 43.40
C SER A 264 13.61 -1.43 42.99
N PHE A 265 14.31 -2.28 43.74
CA PHE A 265 15.74 -2.55 43.58
C PHE A 265 16.70 -1.34 43.70
N ASP A 266 16.23 -0.12 43.96
CA ASP A 266 17.09 1.07 44.07
C ASP A 266 18.13 0.99 45.19
N HIS A 267 17.82 0.28 46.27
CA HIS A 267 18.72 0.17 47.42
C HIS A 267 19.36 -1.21 47.57
N ASN A 268 18.59 -2.29 47.41
CA ASN A 268 19.02 -3.68 47.61
C ASN A 268 18.01 -4.65 46.96
N LEU A 269 18.24 -5.97 47.10
CA LEU A 269 17.35 -7.02 46.56
C LEU A 269 16.11 -7.31 47.44
N CYS A 270 15.83 -6.52 48.47
CA CYS A 270 14.68 -6.63 49.38
C CYS A 270 14.46 -8.02 49.99
N GLY A 271 15.56 -8.77 50.21
CA GLY A 271 15.53 -10.14 50.73
C GLY A 271 15.31 -11.23 49.68
N TRP A 272 15.25 -10.89 48.40
CA TRP A 272 15.32 -11.85 47.29
C TRP A 272 16.77 -12.32 47.08
N GLU A 273 16.93 -13.59 46.74
CA GLU A 273 18.23 -14.24 46.57
C GLU A 273 18.39 -14.69 45.11
N ALA A 274 19.41 -14.15 44.44
CA ALA A 274 19.81 -14.57 43.10
C ALA A 274 20.75 -15.77 43.18
N ALA A 275 20.41 -16.87 42.50
CA ALA A 275 21.24 -18.07 42.47
C ALA A 275 22.52 -17.84 41.66
N ALA A 276 23.64 -18.38 42.13
CA ALA A 276 24.89 -18.37 41.39
C ALA A 276 24.84 -19.43 40.26
N GLY A 277 25.26 -19.05 39.06
CA GLY A 277 25.22 -19.91 37.88
C GLY A 277 25.88 -19.27 36.66
N PRO A 278 25.80 -19.91 35.48
CA PRO A 278 26.33 -19.36 34.22
C PRO A 278 25.59 -18.09 33.76
N ALA A 279 24.31 -17.96 34.11
CA ALA A 279 23.52 -16.74 34.00
C ALA A 279 22.99 -16.36 35.39
N VAL A 280 23.05 -15.08 35.76
CA VAL A 280 22.70 -14.59 37.10
C VAL A 280 21.89 -13.30 37.00
N TRP A 281 20.88 -13.14 37.85
CA TRP A 281 20.18 -11.87 38.02
C TRP A 281 21.10 -10.86 38.68
N SER A 282 21.36 -9.75 38.00
CA SER A 282 22.28 -8.71 38.46
C SER A 282 21.64 -7.33 38.46
N ARG A 283 21.86 -6.60 39.55
CA ARG A 283 21.34 -5.24 39.75
C ARG A 283 22.26 -4.24 39.07
N ASN A 284 21.73 -3.46 38.13
CA ASN A 284 22.49 -2.45 37.40
C ASN A 284 21.60 -1.27 36.97
N THR A 285 22.21 -0.26 36.33
CA THR A 285 21.52 0.91 35.78
C THR A 285 21.79 1.03 34.28
N SER A 286 20.92 1.73 33.57
CA SER A 286 21.09 2.02 32.15
C SER A 286 22.33 2.88 31.87
N LEU A 287 22.72 3.76 32.80
CA LEU A 287 23.95 4.55 32.69
C LEU A 287 25.22 3.69 32.59
N ASN A 288 25.26 2.56 33.32
CA ASN A 288 26.43 1.68 33.33
C ASN A 288 26.43 0.68 32.16
N LEU A 289 25.24 0.23 31.75
CA LEU A 289 25.08 -0.74 30.66
C LEU A 289 25.21 -0.12 29.26
N GLY A 290 25.08 1.20 29.14
CA GLY A 290 25.21 1.94 27.89
C GLY A 290 23.89 1.96 27.08
N THR A 291 24.00 2.23 25.78
CA THR A 291 22.86 2.42 24.86
C THR A 291 22.83 1.35 23.76
N SER A 292 23.23 0.12 24.10
CA SER A 292 23.16 -0.98 23.14
C SER A 292 21.71 -1.37 22.90
N TYR A 293 21.39 -1.73 21.66
CA TYR A 293 20.06 -2.20 21.28
C TYR A 293 19.61 -3.35 22.18
N GLY A 294 18.35 -3.33 22.61
CA GLY A 294 17.79 -4.37 23.48
C GLY A 294 17.91 -4.12 24.98
N ILE A 295 18.77 -3.22 25.48
CA ILE A 295 18.93 -2.96 26.93
C ILE A 295 17.86 -1.98 27.43
N PRO A 296 17.27 -2.17 28.63
CA PRO A 296 16.37 -1.17 29.23
C PRO A 296 17.04 0.20 29.33
N THR A 297 16.41 1.22 28.78
CA THR A 297 16.97 2.59 28.72
C THR A 297 16.80 3.37 30.02
N ARG A 298 15.89 2.91 30.89
CA ARG A 298 15.51 3.50 32.18
C ARG A 298 14.89 2.45 33.09
N ASP A 299 14.85 2.72 34.39
CA ASP A 299 14.04 1.97 35.35
C ASP A 299 12.55 2.26 35.19
N HIS A 300 11.70 1.41 35.75
CA HIS A 300 10.26 1.65 35.80
C HIS A 300 9.92 2.63 36.94
N SER A 301 10.51 2.44 38.12
CA SER A 301 10.20 3.14 39.37
C SER A 301 10.12 4.67 39.24
N ASN A 302 11.16 5.29 38.68
CA ASN A 302 11.28 6.74 38.55
C ASN A 302 11.40 7.21 37.09
N ASN A 303 11.29 6.30 36.12
CA ASN A 303 11.45 6.60 34.70
C ASN A 303 12.80 7.28 34.36
N SER A 304 13.87 6.90 35.06
CA SER A 304 15.21 7.52 35.03
C SER A 304 16.30 6.54 34.56
N ARG A 305 17.37 7.09 33.97
CA ARG A 305 18.54 6.30 33.56
C ARG A 305 19.40 5.86 34.75
N ALA A 306 19.27 6.55 35.87
CA ALA A 306 20.04 6.32 37.08
C ALA A 306 19.38 5.33 38.07
N GLY A 307 18.10 5.02 37.87
CA GLY A 307 17.39 4.02 38.67
C GLY A 307 17.92 2.61 38.42
N PHE A 308 17.73 1.74 39.40
CA PHE A 308 18.26 0.37 39.35
C PHE A 308 17.16 -0.64 39.03
N PHE A 309 17.50 -1.61 38.19
CA PHE A 309 16.65 -2.76 37.88
C PHE A 309 17.48 -4.04 37.92
N LEU A 310 16.80 -5.19 37.89
CA LEU A 310 17.43 -6.49 37.74
C LEU A 310 17.44 -6.91 36.29
N HIS A 311 18.59 -7.34 35.77
CA HIS A 311 18.70 -7.94 34.45
C HIS A 311 19.50 -9.23 34.49
N VAL A 312 19.24 -10.11 33.53
CA VAL A 312 19.99 -11.35 33.36
C VAL A 312 21.35 -11.03 32.75
N ALA A 313 22.41 -11.17 33.55
CA ALA A 313 23.79 -11.05 33.08
C ALA A 313 24.36 -12.44 32.77
N SER A 314 25.00 -12.56 31.61
CA SER A 314 25.74 -13.76 31.21
C SER A 314 27.24 -13.57 31.50
N ALA A 315 27.89 -14.62 32.02
CA ALA A 315 29.34 -14.59 32.21
C ALA A 315 30.07 -14.50 30.84
N PRO A 316 31.17 -13.73 30.71
CA PRO A 316 31.85 -13.48 29.44
C PRO A 316 32.43 -14.72 28.74
N THR A 317 32.39 -15.90 29.37
CA THR A 317 32.87 -17.18 28.83
C THR A 317 31.75 -18.20 28.58
N ALA A 318 30.49 -17.90 28.91
CA ALA A 318 29.38 -18.82 28.72
C ALA A 318 28.80 -18.70 27.30
N GLN A 319 28.85 -19.79 26.53
CA GLN A 319 28.01 -19.94 25.34
C GLN A 319 26.53 -19.87 25.75
N THR A 320 25.71 -19.26 24.90
CA THR A 320 24.26 -19.04 25.05
C THR A 320 23.52 -20.25 25.65
N GLY A 321 22.74 -20.05 26.72
CA GLY A 321 21.84 -21.08 27.27
C GLY A 321 21.68 -21.18 28.80
N GLY A 322 22.11 -20.20 29.59
CA GLY A 322 21.95 -20.25 31.05
C GLY A 322 20.60 -19.70 31.54
N THR A 323 19.98 -20.38 32.53
CA THR A 323 18.79 -19.88 33.23
C THR A 323 19.20 -19.13 34.49
N ALA A 324 18.83 -17.84 34.60
CA ALA A 324 19.02 -17.07 35.82
C ALA A 324 17.83 -17.27 36.76
N GLN A 325 18.09 -17.63 38.03
CA GLN A 325 17.05 -17.89 39.02
C GLN A 325 17.06 -16.85 40.14
N LEU A 326 15.90 -16.25 40.41
CA LEU A 326 15.67 -15.33 41.52
C LEU A 326 14.61 -15.92 42.45
N SER A 327 14.95 -16.09 43.73
CA SER A 327 14.09 -16.73 44.71
C SER A 327 13.65 -15.77 45.81
N SER A 328 12.38 -15.87 46.20
CA SER A 328 11.81 -15.05 47.27
C SER A 328 12.04 -15.66 48.66
N PRO A 329 11.81 -14.86 49.73
CA PRO A 329 11.53 -15.41 51.06
C PRO A 329 10.32 -16.35 51.06
N THR A 330 10.18 -17.18 52.10
CA THR A 330 9.01 -18.04 52.27
C THR A 330 7.79 -17.20 52.66
N PHE A 331 6.69 -17.37 51.92
CA PHE A 331 5.41 -16.72 52.13
C PHE A 331 4.32 -17.74 52.46
N GLN A 332 3.32 -17.27 53.19
CA GLN A 332 2.06 -17.95 53.41
C GLN A 332 0.94 -17.09 52.82
N ALA A 333 0.21 -17.62 51.84
CA ALA A 333 -0.86 -16.89 51.17
C ALA A 333 -2.16 -16.94 51.97
N THR A 334 -2.86 -15.82 51.99
CA THR A 334 -4.30 -15.75 52.24
C THR A 334 -5.07 -15.76 50.91
N ASN A 335 -6.40 -15.70 50.96
CA ASN A 335 -7.26 -15.67 49.76
C ASN A 335 -7.04 -14.44 48.83
N SER A 336 -6.09 -13.55 49.14
CA SER A 336 -5.81 -12.33 48.39
C SER A 336 -4.32 -12.10 48.11
N CYS A 337 -3.46 -13.13 48.16
CA CYS A 337 -2.03 -12.99 47.86
C CYS A 337 -1.78 -12.86 46.36
N SER A 338 -1.14 -11.77 45.95
CA SER A 338 -0.78 -11.50 44.56
C SER A 338 0.59 -10.81 44.46
N LEU A 339 1.30 -11.06 43.36
CA LEU A 339 2.53 -10.37 42.98
C LEU A 339 2.27 -9.57 41.71
N VAL A 340 2.61 -8.28 41.75
CA VAL A 340 2.75 -7.43 40.57
C VAL A 340 4.25 -7.20 40.32
N LEU A 341 4.66 -7.26 39.06
CA LEU A 341 6.02 -6.92 38.65
C LEU A 341 6.04 -6.30 37.25
N TYR A 342 7.10 -5.56 36.95
CA TYR A 342 7.34 -5.01 35.62
C TYR A 342 8.48 -5.77 34.96
N CYS A 343 8.27 -6.21 33.72
CA CYS A 343 9.26 -6.96 32.97
C CYS A 343 9.60 -6.27 31.65
N HIS A 344 10.81 -6.49 31.17
CA HIS A 344 11.32 -5.97 29.91
C HIS A 344 12.01 -7.10 29.16
N LEU A 345 11.43 -7.50 28.03
CA LEU A 345 11.98 -8.50 27.13
C LEU A 345 12.12 -7.84 25.76
N HIS A 346 13.35 -7.56 25.31
CA HIS A 346 13.59 -6.86 24.05
C HIS A 346 14.83 -7.38 23.31
N GLY A 347 14.79 -7.35 21.97
CA GLY A 347 15.92 -7.65 21.10
C GLY A 347 16.08 -9.11 20.67
N SER A 348 15.23 -10.03 21.15
CA SER A 348 15.24 -11.43 20.70
C SER A 348 13.90 -12.13 20.86
N ALA A 349 13.48 -12.85 19.81
CA ALA A 349 12.26 -13.66 19.82
C ALA A 349 12.36 -14.93 20.70
N THR A 350 13.55 -15.28 21.19
CA THR A 350 13.77 -16.47 22.04
C THR A 350 13.98 -16.14 23.53
N SER A 351 13.87 -14.87 23.91
CA SER A 351 13.89 -14.48 25.33
C SER A 351 12.66 -15.03 26.06
N ASN A 352 12.84 -15.53 27.29
CA ASN A 352 11.78 -16.09 28.12
C ASN A 352 11.89 -15.59 29.57
N LEU A 353 10.75 -15.21 30.17
CA LEU A 353 10.58 -14.96 31.59
C LEU A 353 9.46 -15.86 32.14
N SER A 354 9.78 -16.68 33.13
CA SER A 354 8.86 -17.62 33.76
C SER A 354 8.75 -17.39 35.28
N ILE A 355 7.52 -17.35 35.80
CA ILE A 355 7.21 -17.13 37.21
C ILE A 355 6.57 -18.39 37.78
N PHE A 356 7.18 -18.94 38.82
CA PHE A 356 6.74 -20.16 39.50
C PHE A 356 6.47 -19.90 40.98
N TYR A 357 5.64 -20.75 41.58
CA TYR A 357 5.71 -20.98 43.03
C TYR A 357 6.24 -22.38 43.32
N VAL A 358 6.99 -22.50 44.42
CA VAL A 358 7.66 -23.72 44.86
C VAL A 358 7.22 -24.03 46.28
N THR A 359 6.68 -25.21 46.49
CA THR A 359 6.36 -25.77 47.82
C THR A 359 7.45 -26.76 48.24
N ASN A 360 7.30 -27.47 49.36
CA ASN A 360 8.30 -28.43 49.87
C ASN A 360 8.65 -29.62 48.93
N SER A 361 8.06 -29.72 47.73
CA SER A 361 8.43 -30.77 46.75
C SER A 361 8.01 -30.51 45.30
N THR A 362 7.15 -29.53 45.00
CA THR A 362 6.65 -29.28 43.63
C THR A 362 6.87 -27.84 43.17
N LYS A 363 7.25 -27.69 41.90
CA LYS A 363 7.37 -26.41 41.17
C LYS A 363 6.15 -26.27 40.25
N HIS A 364 5.41 -25.18 40.38
CA HIS A 364 4.20 -24.92 39.57
C HIS A 364 4.36 -23.60 38.80
N LEU A 365 4.15 -23.65 37.48
CA LEU A 365 4.21 -22.49 36.60
C LEU A 365 2.94 -21.65 36.75
N MET A 366 3.10 -20.36 37.02
CA MET A 366 1.99 -19.42 37.13
C MET A 366 1.86 -18.54 35.89
N ARG A 367 3.01 -18.09 35.36
CA ARG A 367 3.05 -17.16 34.24
C ARG A 367 4.32 -17.37 33.44
N GLU A 368 4.20 -17.27 32.13
CA GLU A 368 5.32 -17.30 31.18
C GLU A 368 5.14 -16.20 30.14
N ARG A 369 6.24 -15.53 29.79
CA ARG A 369 6.34 -14.55 28.71
C ARG A 369 7.50 -14.91 27.80
N ILE A 370 7.25 -14.96 26.50
CA ILE A 370 8.23 -15.37 25.49
C ILE A 370 8.25 -14.31 24.38
N GLY A 371 9.44 -14.01 23.87
CA GLY A 371 9.66 -13.18 22.70
C GLY A 371 10.14 -11.77 22.99
N ASP A 372 9.98 -10.91 21.98
CA ASP A 372 10.29 -9.48 22.04
C ASP A 372 9.00 -8.69 22.27
N LEU A 373 8.90 -8.07 23.45
CA LEU A 373 7.78 -7.23 23.88
C LEU A 373 8.00 -5.74 23.55
N GLY A 374 9.13 -5.39 22.94
CA GLY A 374 9.56 -4.02 22.66
C GLY A 374 10.36 -3.37 23.81
N GLY A 375 10.88 -2.17 23.55
CA GLY A 375 11.72 -1.42 24.50
C GLY A 375 10.96 -0.73 25.65
N CYS A 376 9.87 -1.33 26.14
CA CYS A 376 9.05 -0.79 27.22
C CYS A 376 8.94 -1.75 28.42
N TRP A 377 8.55 -1.22 29.57
CA TRP A 377 8.24 -2.01 30.77
C TRP A 377 6.79 -2.49 30.72
N VAL A 378 6.60 -3.79 30.90
CA VAL A 378 5.29 -4.46 30.81
C VAL A 378 4.90 -4.97 32.18
N ARG A 379 3.73 -4.53 32.66
CA ARG A 379 3.14 -4.96 33.92
C ARG A 379 2.60 -6.38 33.85
N GLU A 380 2.99 -7.22 34.79
CA GLU A 380 2.46 -8.56 35.03
C GLU A 380 1.87 -8.67 36.43
N LYS A 381 0.73 -9.37 36.55
CA LYS A 381 0.12 -9.70 37.83
C LYS A 381 -0.14 -11.20 37.93
N VAL A 382 0.22 -11.79 39.06
CA VAL A 382 0.04 -13.21 39.36
C VAL A 382 -0.65 -13.35 40.73
N ASP A 383 -1.77 -14.07 40.78
CA ASP A 383 -2.50 -14.38 42.02
C ASP A 383 -2.13 -15.79 42.52
N PHE A 384 -1.76 -15.91 43.80
CA PHE A 384 -1.38 -17.17 44.43
C PHE A 384 -2.51 -17.71 45.31
N ASN A 385 -3.15 -18.80 44.88
CA ASN A 385 -4.16 -19.51 45.65
C ASN A 385 -3.57 -20.78 46.28
N VAL A 386 -2.61 -20.61 47.19
CA VAL A 386 -1.85 -21.71 47.82
C VAL A 386 -2.06 -21.67 49.32
N VAL A 387 -2.38 -22.82 49.93
CA VAL A 387 -2.60 -22.93 51.38
C VAL A 387 -1.29 -23.20 52.14
N ASP A 388 -0.37 -23.93 51.51
CA ASP A 388 0.92 -24.29 52.07
C ASP A 388 1.95 -23.15 51.95
N PRO A 389 2.97 -23.09 52.83
CA PRO A 389 4.09 -22.16 52.67
C PRO A 389 4.82 -22.40 51.34
N PHE A 390 5.10 -21.32 50.61
CA PHE A 390 5.73 -21.38 49.30
C PHE A 390 6.78 -20.29 49.10
N LYS A 391 7.64 -20.48 48.11
CA LYS A 391 8.54 -19.45 47.58
C LYS A 391 8.15 -19.11 46.15
N VAL A 392 8.29 -17.85 45.76
CA VAL A 392 8.22 -17.42 44.36
C VAL A 392 9.61 -17.60 43.74
N LEU A 393 9.65 -18.23 42.57
CA LEU A 393 10.85 -18.44 41.79
C LEU A 393 10.66 -17.80 40.41
N ILE A 394 11.51 -16.84 40.06
CA ILE A 394 11.49 -16.15 38.77
C ILE A 394 12.71 -16.60 37.97
N GLU A 395 12.46 -17.16 36.78
CA GLU A 395 13.49 -17.67 35.87
C GLU A 395 13.55 -16.81 34.61
N GLY A 396 14.74 -16.34 34.26
CA GLY A 396 14.98 -15.55 33.05
C GLY A 396 15.99 -16.23 32.12
N VAL A 397 15.67 -16.29 30.84
CA VAL A 397 16.53 -16.82 29.77
C VAL A 397 16.65 -15.79 28.67
N THR A 398 17.88 -15.36 28.37
CA THR A 398 18.15 -14.37 27.31
C THR A 398 18.41 -15.04 25.97
N GLY A 399 17.64 -14.66 24.95
CA GLY A 399 17.90 -15.04 23.56
C GLY A 399 19.17 -14.36 23.01
N ARG A 400 19.65 -14.83 21.85
CA ARG A 400 20.84 -14.22 21.21
C ARG A 400 20.52 -12.76 20.85
N GLY A 401 21.30 -11.83 21.39
CA GLY A 401 21.13 -10.39 21.16
C GLY A 401 19.99 -9.72 21.95
N GLY A 402 19.23 -10.49 22.75
CA GLY A 402 18.13 -9.97 23.54
C GLY A 402 18.49 -9.79 25.01
N THR A 403 17.65 -9.03 25.73
CA THR A 403 17.75 -8.87 27.18
C THR A 403 16.45 -9.26 27.88
N VAL A 404 16.59 -9.68 29.13
CA VAL A 404 15.48 -9.91 30.05
C VAL A 404 15.79 -9.14 31.33
N ALA A 405 14.88 -8.26 31.72
CA ALA A 405 14.96 -7.48 32.93
C ALA A 405 13.62 -7.43 33.67
N ILE A 406 13.69 -7.22 34.97
CA ILE A 406 12.53 -7.02 35.85
C ILE A 406 12.77 -5.83 36.78
N ASP A 407 11.69 -5.16 37.15
CA ASP A 407 11.67 -4.06 38.08
C ASP A 407 10.37 -4.07 38.91
N ASP A 408 10.38 -3.35 40.03
CA ASP A 408 9.23 -3.13 40.91
C ASP A 408 8.44 -4.39 41.30
N LEU A 409 8.98 -5.21 42.22
CA LEU A 409 8.24 -6.34 42.79
C LEU A 409 7.31 -5.86 43.91
N ILE A 410 6.00 -6.01 43.72
CA ILE A 410 4.97 -5.54 44.64
C ILE A 410 4.11 -6.71 45.10
N LEU A 411 4.19 -7.04 46.39
CA LEU A 411 3.40 -8.10 47.01
C LEU A 411 2.22 -7.51 47.77
N SER A 412 1.03 -8.09 47.54
CA SER A 412 -0.18 -7.71 48.25
C SER A 412 -0.11 -8.08 49.74
N PRO A 413 -0.91 -7.44 50.60
CA PRO A 413 -0.97 -7.74 52.03
C PRO A 413 -1.35 -9.20 52.35
N GLY A 414 -1.92 -9.93 51.38
CA GLY A 414 -2.25 -11.34 51.52
C GLY A 414 -1.04 -12.28 51.54
N CYS A 415 0.14 -11.80 51.14
CA CYS A 415 1.38 -12.57 51.13
C CYS A 415 2.17 -12.35 52.42
N VAL A 416 1.85 -13.14 53.47
CA VAL A 416 2.45 -12.96 54.80
C VAL A 416 3.80 -13.69 54.87
N LYS A 417 4.87 -12.97 55.21
CA LYS A 417 6.22 -13.55 55.37
C LYS A 417 6.30 -14.41 56.63
N GLU A 418 6.78 -15.65 56.49
CA GLU A 418 6.98 -16.55 57.63
C GLU A 418 8.28 -16.18 58.40
N GLN A 419 8.21 -16.12 59.74
CA GLN A 419 9.34 -15.66 60.59
C GLN A 419 10.32 -16.78 61.01
N GLU A 420 10.06 -18.05 60.70
CA GLU A 420 10.93 -19.18 61.11
C GLU A 420 11.64 -19.88 59.95
N LYS A 421 12.91 -20.25 60.18
CA LYS A 421 13.81 -20.96 59.26
C LYS A 421 13.34 -22.39 58.97
N ARG A 422 12.36 -22.57 58.10
CA ARG A 422 12.22 -23.82 57.33
C ARG A 422 12.82 -23.63 55.94
N VAL A 423 13.92 -24.32 55.69
CA VAL A 423 14.61 -24.32 54.40
C VAL A 423 13.76 -25.15 53.44
N VAL A 424 12.94 -24.48 52.64
CA VAL A 424 12.41 -25.06 51.40
C VAL A 424 13.62 -25.23 50.47
N VAL A 425 14.04 -26.48 50.28
CA VAL A 425 15.14 -26.84 49.38
C VAL A 425 14.61 -26.78 47.95
N LEU A 426 15.21 -25.92 47.12
CA LEU A 426 14.94 -25.91 45.68
C LEU A 426 15.23 -27.31 45.12
N PRO A 427 14.34 -27.92 44.32
CA PRO A 427 14.64 -29.19 43.67
C PRO A 427 15.92 -29.04 42.83
N SER A 428 16.89 -29.91 43.06
CA SER A 428 18.10 -30.01 42.23
C SER A 428 17.67 -30.39 40.81
N GLN A 429 18.14 -29.65 39.81
CA GLN A 429 17.98 -29.95 38.38
C GLN A 429 18.38 -31.40 38.09
N ALA A 430 17.38 -32.25 37.95
CA ALA A 430 17.44 -33.42 37.09
C ALA A 430 16.46 -33.16 35.94
N ASP A 431 16.91 -33.49 34.74
CA ASP A 431 16.29 -33.27 33.43
C ASP A 431 16.43 -31.85 32.86
N ALA A 432 17.69 -31.51 32.54
CA ALA A 432 17.96 -30.64 31.41
C ALA A 432 17.81 -31.45 30.11
N SER A 433 17.07 -30.87 29.17
CA SER A 433 16.91 -31.21 27.75
C SER A 433 17.72 -32.40 27.22
N LEU A 434 17.01 -33.41 26.69
CA LEU A 434 17.59 -34.54 25.96
C LEU A 434 18.28 -34.14 24.63
N CYS A 435 18.06 -32.93 24.13
CA CYS A 435 18.64 -32.43 22.88
C CYS A 435 19.55 -31.19 23.12
N PRO A 436 20.62 -31.01 22.30
CA PRO A 436 21.41 -29.78 22.19
C PRO A 436 20.56 -28.51 21.96
N ALA A 437 21.10 -27.33 22.29
CA ALA A 437 20.38 -26.05 22.24
C ALA A 437 19.94 -25.60 20.83
N ASP A 438 20.47 -26.24 19.79
CA ASP A 438 20.18 -26.06 18.36
C ASP A 438 19.26 -27.15 17.78
N GLU A 439 18.80 -28.08 18.61
CA GLU A 439 17.95 -29.22 18.23
C GLU A 439 16.62 -29.24 19.01
N VAL A 440 15.55 -29.64 18.34
CA VAL A 440 14.20 -29.82 18.91
C VAL A 440 13.92 -31.31 19.07
N ALA A 441 13.39 -31.70 20.24
CA ALA A 441 13.03 -33.08 20.51
C ALA A 441 11.67 -33.44 19.89
N CYS A 442 11.64 -34.51 19.10
CA CYS A 442 10.41 -35.19 18.69
C CYS A 442 9.76 -35.86 19.91
N ASP A 443 8.43 -36.04 19.89
CA ASP A 443 7.73 -36.81 20.93
C ASP A 443 8.17 -38.30 20.90
N SER A 444 8.76 -38.78 19.79
CA SER A 444 9.43 -40.08 19.65
C SER A 444 10.76 -40.20 20.41
N GLY A 445 11.36 -39.08 20.85
CA GLY A 445 12.65 -39.00 21.54
C GLY A 445 13.86 -38.77 20.63
N ASP A 446 13.66 -38.66 19.31
CA ASP A 446 14.70 -38.25 18.36
C ASP A 446 14.90 -36.72 18.40
N CYS A 447 16.10 -36.24 18.06
CA CYS A 447 16.39 -34.81 17.97
C CYS A 447 16.52 -34.38 16.51
N ILE A 448 15.84 -33.30 16.11
CA ILE A 448 15.92 -32.68 14.77
C ILE A 448 16.51 -31.28 14.89
N ALA A 449 17.11 -30.74 13.82
CA ALA A 449 17.57 -29.36 13.83
C ALA A 449 16.40 -28.39 14.02
N ALA A 450 16.58 -27.31 14.79
CA ALA A 450 15.51 -26.35 15.07
C ALA A 450 14.94 -25.66 13.82
N GLU A 451 15.66 -25.65 12.70
CA GLU A 451 15.21 -25.14 11.40
C GLU A 451 14.24 -26.08 10.66
N LEU A 452 14.18 -27.35 11.07
CA LEU A 452 13.28 -28.38 10.53
C LEU A 452 12.02 -28.55 11.39
N ALA A 453 11.88 -27.74 12.45
CA ALA A 453 10.66 -27.69 13.24
C ALA A 453 9.71 -26.66 12.64
N CYS A 454 8.42 -27.00 12.49
CA CYS A 454 7.42 -26.15 11.86
C CYS A 454 7.73 -25.77 10.42
N ASP A 455 8.45 -26.61 9.67
CA ASP A 455 8.82 -26.37 8.26
C ASP A 455 7.78 -26.90 7.26
N PHE A 456 6.60 -27.26 7.78
CA PHE A 456 5.49 -27.90 7.11
C PHE A 456 5.75 -29.35 6.71
N SER A 457 6.97 -29.89 6.85
CA SER A 457 7.34 -31.27 6.48
C SER A 457 7.47 -32.17 7.69
N ASP A 458 6.87 -33.36 7.64
CA ASP A 458 7.04 -34.39 8.69
C ASP A 458 8.48 -34.93 8.67
N THR A 459 9.38 -34.31 9.41
CA THR A 459 10.78 -34.74 9.61
C THR A 459 10.87 -35.72 10.76
N CYS A 460 10.11 -35.51 11.85
CA CYS A 460 9.95 -36.51 12.90
C CYS A 460 9.13 -37.70 12.38
N ALA A 461 9.52 -38.93 12.73
CA ALA A 461 8.81 -40.13 12.30
C ALA A 461 7.36 -40.22 12.79
N ASP A 462 7.02 -39.46 13.84
CA ASP A 462 5.69 -39.35 14.43
C ASP A 462 4.96 -38.03 14.08
N GLY A 463 5.56 -37.20 13.21
CA GLY A 463 5.08 -35.88 12.80
C GLY A 463 4.89 -34.89 13.96
N SER A 464 5.61 -35.10 15.08
CA SER A 464 5.48 -34.25 16.27
C SER A 464 6.07 -32.85 16.10
N ASP A 465 6.98 -32.69 15.15
CA ASP A 465 7.56 -31.43 14.72
C ASP A 465 6.53 -30.45 14.17
N GLU A 466 5.44 -30.92 13.55
CA GLU A 466 4.42 -30.05 12.93
C GLU A 466 3.14 -29.87 13.77
N LYS A 467 2.97 -30.63 14.87
CA LYS A 467 1.73 -30.58 15.69
C LYS A 467 1.58 -29.31 16.52
N ARG A 468 2.68 -28.61 16.81
CA ARG A 468 2.71 -27.42 17.68
C ARG A 468 3.10 -26.17 16.90
N CYS A 469 2.67 -26.08 15.65
CA CYS A 469 3.07 -25.06 14.67
C CYS A 469 1.92 -24.14 14.25
N GLY A 470 1.02 -23.82 15.17
CA GLY A 470 -0.07 -22.88 14.97
C GLY A 470 -1.35 -23.46 14.36
N THR A 471 -1.30 -24.60 13.64
CA THR A 471 -2.51 -25.32 13.23
C THR A 471 -3.21 -25.89 14.46
N THR A 472 -4.43 -25.45 14.76
CA THR A 472 -5.15 -25.86 15.96
C THR A 472 -6.66 -25.57 15.90
N THR A 473 -7.43 -26.45 16.53
CA THR A 473 -8.85 -26.23 16.86
C THR A 473 -9.03 -25.74 18.29
N PHE A 474 -7.95 -25.39 18.99
CA PHE A 474 -7.89 -24.95 20.39
C PHE A 474 -8.41 -25.92 21.47
N GLU A 475 -8.96 -27.08 21.10
CA GLU A 475 -9.50 -28.08 22.04
C GLU A 475 -8.45 -28.78 22.90
N SER A 476 -7.25 -29.00 22.36
CA SER A 476 -6.13 -29.63 23.06
C SER A 476 -5.11 -28.62 23.62
N GLY A 477 -5.45 -27.33 23.60
CA GLY A 477 -4.59 -26.22 24.05
C GLY A 477 -4.33 -25.18 22.95
N ALA A 478 -3.43 -24.23 23.21
CA ALA A 478 -3.21 -23.07 22.34
C ALA A 478 -2.52 -23.39 21.00
N GLY A 479 -2.14 -24.64 20.72
CA GLY A 479 -1.55 -25.02 19.43
C GLY A 479 -0.20 -24.35 19.10
N GLY A 480 0.52 -23.86 20.12
CA GLY A 480 1.74 -23.07 19.96
C GLY A 480 1.52 -21.56 19.86
N TRP A 481 0.29 -21.07 19.87
CA TRP A 481 0.01 -19.63 19.95
C TRP A 481 0.33 -19.08 21.33
N HIS A 482 1.06 -17.97 21.38
CA HIS A 482 1.45 -17.28 22.61
C HIS A 482 0.88 -15.88 22.66
N ASP A 483 0.29 -15.50 23.80
CA ASP A 483 -0.13 -14.12 24.07
C ASP A 483 1.11 -13.25 24.35
N ILE A 484 1.34 -12.28 23.47
CA ILE A 484 2.41 -11.27 23.58
C ILE A 484 1.83 -9.87 23.82
N SER A 485 0.58 -9.82 24.30
CA SER A 485 -0.10 -8.56 24.59
C SER A 485 0.53 -7.84 25.77
N VAL A 486 0.84 -6.55 25.56
CA VAL A 486 1.40 -5.64 26.58
C VAL A 486 0.34 -4.74 27.23
N GLY A 487 -0.90 -4.80 26.73
CA GLY A 487 -1.98 -3.91 27.11
C GLY A 487 -3.08 -4.52 27.98
N ARG A 488 -4.20 -3.78 28.09
CA ARG A 488 -5.41 -4.16 28.84
C ARG A 488 -6.25 -5.24 28.18
N LEU A 489 -5.85 -5.70 27.01
CA LEU A 489 -6.46 -6.80 26.28
C LEU A 489 -5.42 -7.90 26.14
N ARG A 490 -5.87 -9.16 26.21
CA ARG A 490 -5.02 -10.34 26.01
C ARG A 490 -5.79 -11.44 25.32
N TRP A 491 -5.07 -12.35 24.68
CA TRP A 491 -5.66 -13.58 24.18
C TRP A 491 -5.67 -14.65 25.27
N GLY A 492 -6.76 -15.39 25.35
CA GLY A 492 -6.94 -16.49 26.29
C GLY A 492 -7.85 -17.57 25.73
N LEU A 493 -7.63 -18.81 26.15
CA LEU A 493 -8.54 -19.91 25.80
C LEU A 493 -9.83 -19.77 26.61
N GLN A 494 -10.97 -19.79 25.93
CA GLN A 494 -12.29 -19.76 26.53
C GLN A 494 -13.06 -21.02 26.12
N LYS A 495 -13.73 -21.65 27.09
CA LYS A 495 -14.57 -22.84 26.86
C LYS A 495 -16.03 -22.47 26.99
N ILE A 496 -16.82 -22.70 25.94
CA ILE A 496 -18.28 -22.48 25.96
C ILE A 496 -19.00 -23.81 26.20
N THR A 497 -20.05 -23.74 27.03
CA THR A 497 -21.03 -24.82 27.22
C THR A 497 -22.36 -24.41 26.58
N GLU A 498 -23.23 -25.37 26.23
CA GLU A 498 -24.47 -25.20 25.41
C GLU A 498 -25.43 -24.06 25.80
N SER A 499 -25.23 -23.37 26.92
CA SER A 499 -26.10 -22.30 27.43
C SER A 499 -25.91 -20.91 26.80
N ASP A 500 -24.83 -20.63 26.05
CA ASP A 500 -24.63 -19.33 25.38
C ASP A 500 -25.11 -19.34 23.93
N ILE A 501 -26.37 -18.97 23.74
CA ILE A 501 -27.10 -18.99 22.44
C ILE A 501 -26.46 -18.08 21.37
N PHE A 502 -25.72 -17.03 21.76
CA PHE A 502 -25.16 -16.06 20.81
C PHE A 502 -23.88 -16.53 20.11
N LEU A 503 -23.02 -17.29 20.80
CA LEU A 503 -21.73 -17.76 20.26
C LEU A 503 -21.85 -19.12 19.57
N THR A 504 -22.82 -19.94 19.98
CA THR A 504 -23.11 -21.28 19.42
C THR A 504 -23.69 -21.27 17.99
N VAL A 505 -24.11 -20.12 17.47
CA VAL A 505 -24.58 -19.97 16.08
C VAL A 505 -23.41 -19.84 15.08
N PHE A 506 -22.24 -19.37 15.53
CA PHE A 506 -21.10 -19.07 14.67
C PHE A 506 -19.86 -19.92 14.96
N LEU A 507 -19.70 -20.38 16.20
CA LEU A 507 -18.63 -21.29 16.63
C LEU A 507 -19.27 -22.58 17.17
N CYS A 508 -18.68 -23.72 16.82
CA CYS A 508 -19.14 -25.00 17.37
C CYS A 508 -18.92 -25.03 18.90
N PRO A 509 -19.74 -25.77 19.68
CA PRO A 509 -19.50 -25.94 21.11
C PRO A 509 -18.10 -26.51 21.35
N GLY A 510 -17.26 -25.77 22.08
CA GLY A 510 -15.83 -26.07 22.11
C GLY A 510 -15.00 -25.04 22.87
N THR A 511 -13.69 -25.17 22.71
CA THR A 511 -12.66 -24.26 23.23
C THR A 511 -12.12 -23.44 22.07
N PHE A 512 -12.05 -22.12 22.20
CA PHE A 512 -11.54 -21.23 21.16
C PHE A 512 -10.66 -20.14 21.78
N LEU A 513 -9.94 -19.41 20.94
CA LEU A 513 -9.10 -18.31 21.38
C LEU A 513 -9.93 -17.01 21.41
N ASP A 514 -10.14 -16.47 22.61
CA ASP A 514 -11.01 -15.32 22.86
C ASP A 514 -10.23 -14.13 23.43
N LEU A 515 -10.75 -12.94 23.16
CA LEU A 515 -10.20 -11.69 23.66
C LEU A 515 -10.70 -11.40 25.08
N GLN A 516 -9.77 -11.37 26.03
CA GLN A 516 -10.06 -11.21 27.46
C GLN A 516 -9.42 -9.94 28.03
N ALA A 517 -9.87 -9.54 29.24
CA ALA A 517 -9.24 -8.47 29.97
C ALA A 517 -7.79 -8.85 30.38
N GLY A 518 -6.84 -8.01 30.00
CA GLY A 518 -5.42 -8.12 30.31
C GLY A 518 -5.01 -7.31 31.55
N GLU A 519 -3.85 -7.67 32.10
CA GLU A 519 -3.24 -7.04 33.28
C GLU A 519 -2.24 -5.92 32.93
N GLY A 520 -1.95 -5.74 31.63
CA GLY A 520 -1.07 -4.68 31.15
C GLY A 520 -1.73 -3.30 31.26
N GLN A 521 -0.90 -2.26 31.35
CA GLN A 521 -1.38 -0.87 31.48
C GLN A 521 -1.74 -0.25 30.13
N MET A 522 -1.04 -0.65 29.05
CA MET A 522 -1.16 -0.06 27.73
C MET A 522 -2.53 -0.29 27.09
N LEU A 523 -2.93 0.57 26.17
CA LEU A 523 -4.22 0.49 25.46
C LEU A 523 -4.08 -0.03 24.01
N GLY A 524 -2.93 -0.62 23.70
CA GLY A 524 -2.67 -1.25 22.39
C GLY A 524 -3.54 -2.49 22.14
N PRO A 525 -3.62 -2.94 20.87
CA PRO A 525 -4.36 -4.16 20.51
C PRO A 525 -3.74 -5.39 21.20
N ALA A 526 -4.58 -6.38 21.52
CA ALA A 526 -4.10 -7.69 21.92
C ALA A 526 -3.41 -8.37 20.76
N LYS A 527 -2.30 -9.06 21.05
CA LYS A 527 -1.44 -9.71 20.09
C LYS A 527 -1.21 -11.17 20.50
N ALA A 528 -1.59 -12.12 19.66
CA ALA A 528 -1.18 -13.52 19.79
C ALA A 528 -0.25 -13.85 18.63
N ARG A 529 0.88 -14.50 18.91
CA ARG A 529 1.90 -14.83 17.92
C ARG A 529 2.04 -16.35 17.78
N SER A 530 2.15 -16.83 16.55
CA SER A 530 2.43 -18.22 16.25
C SER A 530 3.88 -18.59 16.62
N PRO A 531 4.21 -19.88 16.71
CA PRO A 531 5.60 -20.36 16.66
C PRO A 531 6.28 -19.90 15.37
N PRO A 532 7.63 -19.85 15.31
CA PRO A 532 8.35 -19.63 14.06
C PRO A 532 7.98 -20.74 13.07
N LEU A 533 7.38 -20.36 11.96
CA LEU A 533 7.05 -21.23 10.83
C LEU A 533 8.21 -21.19 9.84
N GLY A 534 8.55 -22.31 9.25
CA GLY A 534 9.62 -22.43 8.27
C GLY A 534 9.30 -21.71 6.95
N PRO A 535 10.25 -21.71 5.99
CA PRO A 535 10.04 -21.13 4.67
C PRO A 535 8.81 -21.70 3.96
N SER A 536 8.03 -20.83 3.31
CA SER A 536 6.77 -21.22 2.65
C SER A 536 6.80 -21.09 1.12
N GLY A 537 5.99 -21.91 0.45
CA GLY A 537 5.68 -21.81 -0.97
C GLY A 537 4.71 -20.67 -1.32
N PRO A 538 4.58 -20.29 -2.62
CA PRO A 538 3.72 -19.19 -3.06
C PRO A 538 2.22 -19.42 -2.83
N ALA A 539 1.78 -20.68 -2.71
CA ALA A 539 0.40 -21.05 -2.47
C ALA A 539 0.03 -21.11 -0.97
N CYS A 540 0.95 -20.77 -0.06
CA CYS A 540 0.71 -20.85 1.37
C CYS A 540 -0.47 -19.98 1.78
N THR A 541 -1.52 -20.61 2.30
CA THR A 541 -2.75 -19.96 2.77
C THR A 541 -3.03 -20.34 4.21
N MET A 542 -3.53 -19.40 4.98
CA MET A 542 -4.05 -19.60 6.32
C MET A 542 -5.57 -19.52 6.27
N GLU A 543 -6.24 -20.47 6.88
CA GLU A 543 -7.69 -20.48 7.02
C GLU A 543 -8.04 -20.38 8.50
N MET A 544 -9.09 -19.60 8.80
CA MET A 544 -9.61 -19.51 10.16
C MET A 544 -11.10 -19.15 10.17
N SER A 545 -11.78 -19.60 11.23
CA SER A 545 -13.11 -19.13 11.59
C SER A 545 -12.99 -18.02 12.63
N TYR A 546 -13.78 -16.96 12.50
CA TYR A 546 -13.75 -15.84 13.43
C TYR A 546 -15.13 -15.31 13.76
N HIS A 547 -15.24 -14.63 14.90
CA HIS A 547 -16.36 -13.79 15.25
C HIS A 547 -15.86 -12.44 15.79
N ILE A 548 -16.59 -11.38 15.45
CA ILE A 548 -16.39 -10.04 16.01
C ILE A 548 -17.75 -9.40 16.28
N HIS A 549 -17.92 -8.96 17.52
CA HIS A 549 -19.02 -8.12 17.95
C HIS A 549 -18.40 -6.91 18.64
N SER A 550 -18.42 -5.75 18.00
CA SER A 550 -17.89 -4.51 18.56
C SER A 550 -18.47 -3.29 17.86
N ASP A 551 -18.29 -2.13 18.47
CA ASP A 551 -18.50 -0.85 17.81
C ASP A 551 -17.60 -0.71 16.55
N PRO A 552 -17.90 0.24 15.64
CA PRO A 552 -17.14 0.47 14.40
C PRO A 552 -15.64 0.70 14.57
N GLN A 553 -15.20 1.05 15.78
CA GLN A 553 -13.78 1.25 16.09
C GLN A 553 -13.03 -0.05 16.46
N GLY A 554 -13.75 -1.15 16.72
CA GLY A 554 -13.14 -2.44 17.01
C GLY A 554 -12.78 -3.21 15.74
N PHE A 555 -11.68 -3.96 15.78
CA PHE A 555 -11.18 -4.72 14.64
C PHE A 555 -10.52 -6.04 15.03
N LEU A 556 -10.47 -6.95 14.07
CA LEU A 556 -9.65 -8.17 14.08
C LEU A 556 -8.76 -8.16 12.83
N ALA A 557 -7.49 -8.44 12.99
CA ALA A 557 -6.48 -8.40 11.93
C ALA A 557 -5.50 -9.57 12.04
N ILE A 558 -4.96 -9.97 10.89
CA ILE A 558 -3.85 -10.91 10.75
C ILE A 558 -2.67 -10.14 10.17
N SER A 559 -1.51 -10.21 10.81
CA SER A 559 -0.25 -9.74 10.27
C SER A 559 0.79 -10.85 10.19
N VAL A 560 1.74 -10.73 9.28
CA VAL A 560 2.89 -11.63 9.15
C VAL A 560 4.13 -10.89 9.61
N ALA A 561 4.83 -11.46 10.59
CA ALA A 561 6.11 -10.97 11.10
C ALA A 561 7.25 -11.73 10.42
N ASP A 562 8.11 -11.01 9.70
CA ASP A 562 9.31 -11.60 9.11
C ASP A 562 10.42 -11.77 10.16
N HIS A 563 11.40 -12.63 9.86
CA HIS A 563 12.63 -12.81 10.64
C HIS A 563 13.40 -11.50 10.98
N THR A 564 13.16 -10.41 10.25
CA THR A 564 13.73 -9.08 10.48
C THR A 564 12.99 -8.25 11.54
N GLY A 565 11.85 -8.74 12.04
CA GLY A 565 10.98 -8.01 12.97
C GLY A 565 10.02 -7.03 12.29
N SER A 566 10.04 -6.93 10.96
CA SER A 566 9.04 -6.18 10.19
C SER A 566 7.72 -6.95 10.18
N THR A 567 6.63 -6.25 10.52
CA THR A 567 5.27 -6.82 10.49
C THR A 567 4.49 -6.23 9.32
N GLN A 568 3.82 -7.08 8.56
CA GLN A 568 3.01 -6.70 7.41
C GLN A 568 1.57 -7.15 7.64
N LEU A 569 0.61 -6.23 7.50
CA LEU A 569 -0.80 -6.54 7.63
C LEU A 569 -1.27 -7.39 6.44
N ALA A 570 -1.78 -8.59 6.71
CA ALA A 570 -2.25 -9.54 5.70
C ALA A 570 -3.76 -9.48 5.49
N TRP A 571 -4.54 -9.25 6.55
CA TRP A 571 -6.00 -9.17 6.52
C TRP A 571 -6.55 -8.39 7.71
N GLN A 572 -7.72 -7.76 7.58
CA GLN A 572 -8.47 -7.18 8.69
C GLN A 572 -9.96 -7.14 8.39
N THR A 573 -10.76 -7.13 9.45
CA THR A 573 -12.18 -6.80 9.44
C THR A 573 -12.50 -5.84 10.60
N GLN A 574 -13.51 -4.98 10.42
CA GLN A 574 -14.04 -4.09 11.45
C GLN A 574 -15.35 -4.63 12.02
N GLY A 575 -15.69 -4.24 13.25
CA GLY A 575 -17.00 -4.52 13.84
C GLY A 575 -18.08 -3.57 13.31
N HIS A 576 -19.33 -4.02 13.23
CA HIS A 576 -20.45 -3.21 12.74
C HIS A 576 -21.59 -3.05 13.76
N GLY A 577 -21.29 -3.20 15.06
CA GLY A 577 -22.29 -3.12 16.15
C GLY A 577 -23.29 -4.29 16.19
N SER A 578 -23.16 -5.27 15.29
CA SER A 578 -23.89 -6.55 15.31
C SER A 578 -22.89 -7.71 15.24
N PRO A 579 -23.20 -8.88 15.81
CA PRO A 579 -22.29 -10.03 15.78
C PRO A 579 -22.14 -10.51 14.33
N THR A 580 -20.93 -10.36 13.80
CA THR A 580 -20.53 -10.84 12.48
C THR A 580 -19.54 -11.97 12.67
N GLY A 581 -19.91 -13.17 12.21
CA GLY A 581 -19.04 -14.35 12.15
C GLY A 581 -18.79 -14.75 10.71
N GLY A 582 -17.59 -15.27 10.43
CA GLY A 582 -17.19 -15.62 9.08
C GLY A 582 -16.05 -16.62 9.03
N TYR A 583 -15.84 -17.14 7.83
CA TYR A 583 -14.68 -17.94 7.48
C TYR A 583 -13.80 -17.10 6.55
N VAL A 584 -12.50 -17.05 6.84
CA VAL A 584 -11.53 -16.32 6.02
C VAL A 584 -10.40 -17.22 5.58
N ARG A 585 -10.00 -17.05 4.31
CA ARG A 585 -8.80 -17.64 3.71
C ARG A 585 -7.83 -16.51 3.36
N VAL A 586 -6.68 -16.48 4.00
CA VAL A 586 -5.66 -15.43 3.89
C VAL A 586 -4.43 -15.99 3.20
N LEU A 587 -4.00 -15.37 2.10
CA LEU A 587 -2.78 -15.76 1.39
C LEU A 587 -1.55 -15.23 2.13
N LEU A 588 -0.72 -16.14 2.66
CA LEU A 588 0.55 -15.82 3.32
C LEU A 588 1.73 -15.76 2.36
N GLY A 589 1.60 -16.38 1.19
CA GLY A 589 2.55 -16.31 0.08
C GLY A 589 3.91 -16.96 0.36
N LYS A 590 4.83 -16.79 -0.59
CA LYS A 590 6.18 -17.38 -0.53
C LYS A 590 7.07 -16.62 0.44
N ARG A 591 7.70 -17.33 1.38
CA ARG A 591 8.69 -16.77 2.31
C ARG A 591 9.98 -17.57 2.22
N SER A 592 11.09 -16.88 1.99
CA SER A 592 12.43 -17.51 1.83
C SER A 592 13.11 -17.83 3.16
N ARG A 593 12.57 -17.32 4.26
CA ARG A 593 13.10 -17.45 5.62
C ARG A 593 11.92 -17.70 6.58
N PRO A 594 12.19 -18.24 7.78
CA PRO A 594 11.16 -18.42 8.78
C PRO A 594 10.40 -17.13 9.09
N PHE A 595 9.11 -17.25 9.35
CA PHE A 595 8.19 -16.14 9.63
C PHE A 595 7.21 -16.53 10.73
N GLN A 596 6.50 -15.57 11.29
CA GLN A 596 5.45 -15.79 12.29
C GLN A 596 4.17 -15.10 11.86
N VAL A 597 3.04 -15.62 12.30
CA VAL A 597 1.73 -14.99 12.11
C VAL A 597 1.29 -14.38 13.43
N GLU A 598 0.72 -13.17 13.37
CA GLU A 598 0.21 -12.43 14.51
C GLU A 598 -1.29 -12.16 14.35
N LEU A 599 -2.06 -12.51 15.35
CA LEU A 599 -3.47 -12.14 15.50
C LEU A 599 -3.56 -10.86 16.33
N LEU A 600 -4.10 -9.81 15.72
CA LEU A 600 -4.28 -8.50 16.31
C LEU A 600 -5.77 -8.24 16.53
N ALA A 601 -6.19 -7.90 17.75
CA ALA A 601 -7.57 -7.51 18.00
C ALA A 601 -7.67 -6.33 18.96
N GLN A 602 -8.63 -5.44 18.72
CA GLN A 602 -8.94 -4.34 19.61
C GLN A 602 -10.44 -4.14 19.68
N VAL A 603 -10.99 -4.15 20.90
CA VAL A 603 -12.39 -3.81 21.19
C VAL A 603 -12.50 -3.18 22.57
N ASP A 604 -13.63 -2.54 22.87
CA ASP A 604 -13.97 -2.11 24.22
C ASP A 604 -14.78 -3.20 24.96
N LEU A 605 -14.12 -3.96 25.83
CA LEU A 605 -14.73 -5.02 26.63
C LEU A 605 -15.66 -4.51 27.74
N GLN A 606 -15.82 -3.19 27.95
CA GLN A 606 -16.74 -2.66 28.96
C GLN A 606 -18.23 -2.86 28.60
N GLY A 607 -18.53 -3.30 27.37
CA GLY A 607 -19.88 -3.58 26.87
C GLY A 607 -20.16 -5.05 26.53
N SER A 608 -20.96 -5.30 25.49
CA SER A 608 -21.27 -6.65 24.96
C SER A 608 -20.29 -7.12 23.88
N ALA A 609 -19.14 -6.46 23.76
CA ALA A 609 -18.19 -6.72 22.69
C ALA A 609 -17.41 -8.03 22.92
N SER A 610 -17.22 -8.82 21.86
CA SER A 610 -16.46 -10.07 21.89
C SER A 610 -15.72 -10.30 20.57
N VAL A 611 -14.52 -10.91 20.65
CA VAL A 611 -13.74 -11.32 19.49
C VAL A 611 -13.11 -12.65 19.79
N GLY A 612 -13.25 -13.60 18.87
CA GLY A 612 -12.60 -14.89 19.01
C GLY A 612 -12.36 -15.58 17.68
N VAL A 613 -11.36 -16.45 17.70
CA VAL A 613 -10.82 -17.17 16.56
C VAL A 613 -10.82 -18.66 16.86
N ASP A 614 -11.17 -19.45 15.87
CA ASP A 614 -11.23 -20.91 15.94
C ASP A 614 -10.81 -21.56 14.62
N ASN A 615 -10.46 -22.85 14.65
CA ASN A 615 -10.09 -23.69 13.51
C ASN A 615 -9.05 -23.04 12.60
N VAL A 616 -7.85 -22.79 13.16
CA VAL A 616 -6.72 -22.24 12.39
C VAL A 616 -6.00 -23.37 11.68
N THR A 617 -5.85 -23.28 10.36
CA THR A 617 -5.12 -24.24 9.53
C THR A 617 -4.21 -23.53 8.53
N PHE A 618 -3.07 -24.15 8.21
CA PHE A 618 -2.18 -23.70 7.12
C PHE A 618 -2.24 -24.71 5.97
N GLU A 619 -2.60 -24.25 4.78
CA GLU A 619 -2.74 -25.07 3.58
C GLU A 619 -1.70 -24.69 2.52
N GLN A 620 -1.16 -25.70 1.83
CA GLN A 620 -0.24 -25.55 0.69
C GLN A 620 1.02 -24.72 0.97
N CYS A 621 1.54 -24.78 2.20
CA CYS A 621 2.70 -24.00 2.62
C CYS A 621 4.07 -24.62 2.29
N TYR A 622 4.12 -25.88 1.85
CA TYR A 622 5.34 -26.55 1.41
C TYR A 622 6.06 -25.82 0.26
N LEU A 623 7.40 -25.84 0.27
CA LEU A 623 8.25 -25.17 -0.73
C LEU A 623 8.03 -25.61 -2.18
N ASP A 624 7.65 -26.88 -2.40
CA ASP A 624 7.56 -27.50 -3.73
C ASP A 624 6.12 -27.74 -4.22
N VAL A 625 5.09 -27.32 -3.46
CA VAL A 625 3.70 -27.47 -3.89
C VAL A 625 3.35 -26.38 -4.90
N VAL A 626 3.48 -26.74 -6.17
CA VAL A 626 2.84 -26.04 -7.29
C VAL A 626 1.37 -26.47 -7.28
N SER A 627 0.45 -25.57 -6.91
CA SER A 627 -0.99 -25.84 -7.01
C SER A 627 -1.33 -26.31 -8.44
N PRO A 628 -2.26 -27.25 -8.65
CA PRO A 628 -2.71 -27.63 -10.00
C PRO A 628 -3.18 -26.43 -10.84
N ILE A 629 -3.63 -25.36 -10.16
CA ILE A 629 -4.08 -24.08 -10.74
C ILE A 629 -2.89 -23.13 -10.99
N ALA A 630 -1.72 -23.38 -10.42
CA ALA A 630 -0.55 -22.51 -10.55
C ALA A 630 0.09 -22.52 -11.95
N ALA A 631 -0.27 -23.48 -12.82
CA ALA A 631 0.07 -23.48 -14.25
C ALA A 631 -0.94 -22.67 -15.10
N GLU A 632 -2.08 -22.27 -14.52
CA GLU A 632 -3.13 -21.53 -15.21
C GLU A 632 -2.83 -20.03 -15.17
N LEU A 633 -2.38 -19.49 -16.31
CA LEU A 633 -2.14 -18.06 -16.49
C LEU A 633 -3.42 -17.29 -16.80
N SER A 634 -4.47 -17.99 -17.24
CA SER A 634 -5.76 -17.37 -17.55
C SER A 634 -6.57 -17.15 -16.28
N CYS A 635 -7.10 -15.95 -16.09
CA CYS A 635 -7.86 -15.57 -14.91
C CYS A 635 -8.79 -14.39 -15.21
N ASN A 636 -10.06 -14.54 -14.86
CA ASN A 636 -11.08 -13.49 -14.87
C ASN A 636 -11.46 -13.03 -13.45
N PHE A 637 -10.68 -13.41 -12.44
CA PHE A 637 -10.79 -13.00 -11.03
C PHE A 637 -12.12 -13.29 -10.27
N GLU A 638 -13.14 -13.83 -10.92
CA GLU A 638 -14.45 -14.18 -10.33
C GLU A 638 -14.39 -15.21 -9.18
N ARG A 639 -13.35 -16.04 -9.16
CA ARG A 639 -13.13 -17.08 -8.14
C ARG A 639 -11.87 -16.83 -7.30
N GLY A 640 -11.36 -15.60 -7.29
CA GLY A 640 -10.12 -15.21 -6.63
C GLY A 640 -8.93 -15.14 -7.59
N MET A 641 -7.71 -15.32 -7.09
CA MET A 641 -6.48 -14.96 -7.82
C MET A 641 -6.00 -15.96 -8.88
N CYS A 642 -6.70 -17.09 -9.10
CA CYS A 642 -6.27 -18.17 -9.99
C CYS A 642 -4.81 -18.60 -9.75
N GLY A 643 -3.94 -18.62 -10.78
CA GLY A 643 -2.50 -18.89 -10.68
C GLY A 643 -1.62 -17.67 -10.35
N TRP A 644 -2.22 -16.52 -10.07
CA TRP A 644 -1.53 -15.26 -9.73
C TRP A 644 -1.44 -15.08 -8.22
N TYR A 645 -0.36 -14.44 -7.74
CA TYR A 645 -0.20 -14.07 -6.34
C TYR A 645 0.53 -12.74 -6.23
N GLN A 646 0.28 -12.01 -5.16
CA GLN A 646 0.91 -10.71 -4.95
C GLN A 646 2.30 -10.88 -4.33
N ASP A 647 3.24 -10.03 -4.74
CA ASP A 647 4.53 -9.93 -4.06
C ASP A 647 4.34 -9.23 -2.71
N LEU A 648 4.53 -9.97 -1.62
CA LEU A 648 4.39 -9.44 -0.27
C LEU A 648 5.55 -8.53 0.15
N SER A 649 6.62 -8.44 -0.64
CA SER A 649 7.65 -7.41 -0.47
C SER A 649 7.31 -6.07 -1.14
N SER A 650 6.20 -6.00 -1.89
CA SER A 650 5.71 -4.75 -2.47
C SER A 650 5.21 -3.78 -1.39
N ASP A 651 5.45 -2.49 -1.60
CA ASP A 651 5.06 -1.45 -0.66
C ASP A 651 3.53 -1.34 -0.53
N PHE A 652 2.79 -1.62 -1.62
CA PHE A 652 1.33 -1.60 -1.63
C PHE A 652 0.72 -2.78 -2.43
N LYS A 653 -0.57 -3.07 -2.20
CA LYS A 653 -1.22 -4.34 -2.58
C LYS A 653 -2.33 -4.20 -3.62
N TRP A 654 -2.50 -5.23 -4.45
CA TRP A 654 -3.67 -5.39 -5.32
C TRP A 654 -4.89 -5.79 -4.49
N VAL A 655 -6.07 -5.30 -4.85
CA VAL A 655 -7.32 -5.63 -4.13
C VAL A 655 -8.32 -6.20 -5.11
N LEU A 656 -9.02 -7.26 -4.70
CA LEU A 656 -10.15 -7.78 -5.44
C LEU A 656 -11.35 -6.86 -5.23
N SER A 657 -11.83 -6.20 -6.28
CA SER A 657 -12.86 -5.17 -6.23
C SER A 657 -14.13 -5.60 -6.93
N THR A 658 -15.28 -5.27 -6.33
CA THR A 658 -16.63 -5.50 -6.89
C THR A 658 -17.24 -4.23 -7.51
N GLY A 659 -16.43 -3.17 -7.67
CA GLY A 659 -16.83 -1.97 -8.39
C GLY A 659 -17.66 -0.93 -7.65
N GLN A 660 -17.90 -1.06 -6.33
CA GLN A 660 -18.46 0.03 -5.53
C GLN A 660 -17.47 1.19 -5.43
N GLY A 661 -17.64 2.21 -6.27
CA GLY A 661 -16.82 3.43 -6.29
C GLY A 661 -15.57 3.37 -7.16
N GLN A 662 -15.21 2.18 -7.67
CA GLN A 662 -14.02 1.92 -8.50
C GLN A 662 -14.39 1.41 -9.92
N GLY A 663 -15.62 1.60 -10.42
CA GLY A 663 -16.02 1.21 -11.78
C GLY A 663 -16.43 -0.26 -11.92
N SER A 664 -17.06 -0.65 -13.04
CA SER A 664 -17.57 -2.02 -13.24
C SER A 664 -16.49 -3.01 -13.70
N ASP A 665 -16.62 -4.27 -13.27
CA ASP A 665 -15.92 -5.44 -13.80
C ASP A 665 -16.10 -5.55 -15.33
N HIS A 666 -15.06 -6.00 -16.06
CA HIS A 666 -15.14 -6.15 -17.51
C HIS A 666 -15.93 -7.41 -17.91
N THR A 667 -15.79 -8.50 -17.14
CA THR A 667 -16.31 -9.83 -17.47
C THR A 667 -17.85 -9.86 -17.52
N THR A 668 -18.50 -9.32 -16.49
CA THR A 668 -19.95 -9.41 -16.27
C THR A 668 -20.61 -8.06 -15.99
N GLY A 669 -19.82 -7.01 -15.75
CA GLY A 669 -20.30 -5.68 -15.33
C GLY A 669 -20.63 -5.56 -13.84
N SER A 670 -20.69 -6.68 -13.11
CA SER A 670 -21.00 -6.73 -11.66
C SER A 670 -20.19 -7.77 -10.88
N GLY A 671 -19.13 -8.30 -11.49
CA GLY A 671 -18.25 -9.33 -10.94
C GLY A 671 -17.02 -8.75 -10.23
N TYR A 672 -15.93 -9.48 -10.27
CA TYR A 672 -14.68 -9.16 -9.56
C TYR A 672 -13.54 -8.90 -10.52
N PHE A 673 -12.82 -7.81 -10.30
CA PHE A 673 -11.56 -7.49 -11.01
C PHE A 673 -10.49 -7.07 -10.00
N LEU A 674 -9.23 -6.98 -10.43
CA LEU A 674 -8.15 -6.46 -9.59
C LEU A 674 -8.02 -4.94 -9.72
N SER A 675 -7.96 -4.23 -8.60
CA SER A 675 -7.78 -2.78 -8.56
C SER A 675 -6.64 -2.32 -7.64
N LEU A 676 -6.12 -1.13 -7.93
CA LEU A 676 -5.21 -0.36 -7.09
C LEU A 676 -5.76 1.07 -6.96
N ASP A 677 -6.30 1.41 -5.78
CA ASP A 677 -6.81 2.75 -5.49
C ASP A 677 -5.96 3.42 -4.39
N PRO A 678 -5.31 4.56 -4.66
CA PRO A 678 -4.44 5.26 -3.72
C PRO A 678 -5.13 5.79 -2.46
N SER A 679 -6.47 5.90 -2.39
CA SER A 679 -7.16 6.28 -1.13
C SER A 679 -7.45 5.13 -0.20
N VAL A 680 -7.27 3.89 -0.64
CA VAL A 680 -7.53 2.73 0.21
C VAL A 680 -6.39 2.65 1.23
N PRO A 681 -6.66 2.56 2.56
CA PRO A 681 -5.65 2.58 3.63
C PRO A 681 -4.54 1.51 3.56
N TRP A 682 -4.63 0.62 2.58
CA TRP A 682 -3.80 -0.57 2.35
C TRP A 682 -2.88 -0.37 1.14
N SER A 683 -2.98 0.79 0.49
CA SER A 683 -2.42 1.09 -0.82
C SER A 683 -1.24 2.07 -0.77
N HIS A 684 -0.66 2.33 0.41
CA HIS A 684 0.43 3.31 0.59
C HIS A 684 1.77 2.69 0.17
N GLY A 685 2.45 3.22 -0.86
CA GLY A 685 3.71 2.65 -1.36
C GLY A 685 4.10 3.05 -2.79
N GLN A 686 5.27 2.63 -3.27
CA GLN A 686 5.83 3.05 -4.58
C GLN A 686 5.65 2.02 -5.70
N ARG A 687 5.67 0.72 -5.35
CA ARG A 687 5.52 -0.40 -6.30
C ARG A 687 4.53 -1.46 -5.81
N ALA A 688 3.73 -2.00 -6.73
CA ALA A 688 2.90 -3.19 -6.51
C ALA A 688 3.16 -4.23 -7.61
N GLN A 689 3.43 -5.47 -7.23
CA GLN A 689 3.65 -6.58 -8.18
C GLN A 689 2.64 -7.70 -7.98
N LEU A 690 2.15 -8.22 -9.11
CA LEU A 690 1.37 -9.44 -9.23
C LEU A 690 2.20 -10.46 -10.04
N LEU A 691 2.53 -11.59 -9.43
CA LEU A 691 3.47 -12.59 -9.92
C LEU A 691 2.75 -13.91 -10.27
N THR A 692 3.29 -14.66 -11.22
CA THR A 692 2.90 -16.05 -11.47
C THR A 692 3.82 -17.02 -10.76
N SER A 693 3.38 -18.27 -10.55
CA SER A 693 4.29 -19.34 -10.14
C SER A 693 5.34 -19.62 -11.22
N ARG A 694 6.44 -20.32 -10.86
CA ARG A 694 7.48 -20.70 -11.82
C ARG A 694 6.89 -21.59 -12.91
N GLN A 695 6.94 -21.13 -14.15
CA GLN A 695 6.43 -21.83 -15.32
C GLN A 695 7.56 -22.53 -16.07
N GLU A 696 7.24 -23.69 -16.65
CA GLU A 696 8.10 -24.31 -17.65
C GLU A 696 7.95 -23.59 -19.01
N PRO A 697 9.05 -23.30 -19.73
CA PRO A 697 9.02 -22.70 -21.05
C PRO A 697 8.24 -23.55 -22.04
N ALA A 698 7.28 -22.90 -22.71
CA ALA A 698 6.56 -23.56 -23.78
C ALA A 698 7.47 -23.81 -24.99
N ALA A 699 7.30 -24.98 -25.62
CA ALA A 699 8.03 -25.34 -26.85
C ALA A 699 7.68 -24.45 -28.07
N ALA A 700 6.58 -23.70 -27.98
CA ALA A 700 6.08 -22.78 -29.00
C ALA A 700 5.66 -21.45 -28.34
N PRO A 701 5.73 -20.31 -29.06
CA PRO A 701 5.32 -19.03 -28.51
C PRO A 701 3.83 -19.04 -28.18
N ARG A 702 3.45 -18.28 -27.15
CA ARG A 702 2.05 -18.15 -26.70
C ARG A 702 1.66 -16.67 -26.65
N CYS A 703 0.37 -16.37 -26.81
CA CYS A 703 -0.13 -15.01 -26.73
C CYS A 703 -0.87 -14.84 -25.40
N LEU A 704 -0.44 -13.87 -24.59
CA LEU A 704 -1.11 -13.47 -23.36
C LEU A 704 -1.91 -12.20 -23.66
N SER A 705 -3.24 -12.26 -23.58
CA SER A 705 -4.11 -11.09 -23.66
C SER A 705 -4.70 -10.76 -22.30
N PHE A 706 -4.95 -9.49 -22.01
CA PHE A 706 -5.52 -9.03 -20.74
C PHE A 706 -6.26 -7.71 -20.95
N TRP A 707 -7.18 -7.40 -20.05
CA TRP A 707 -7.88 -6.12 -20.00
C TRP A 707 -7.33 -5.27 -18.86
N TYR A 708 -7.13 -3.99 -19.13
CA TYR A 708 -6.58 -3.05 -18.18
C TYR A 708 -7.33 -1.71 -18.21
N ARG A 709 -7.31 -0.98 -17.11
CA ARG A 709 -7.87 0.37 -16.99
C ARG A 709 -6.88 1.26 -16.25
N LEU A 710 -6.55 2.41 -16.83
CA LEU A 710 -5.70 3.42 -16.20
C LEU A 710 -6.47 4.74 -16.20
N ALA A 711 -7.20 5.02 -15.12
CA ALA A 711 -8.18 6.11 -15.05
C ALA A 711 -7.78 7.18 -14.02
N GLY A 712 -7.67 8.45 -14.42
CA GLY A 712 -7.23 9.54 -13.53
C GLY A 712 -6.11 10.41 -14.12
N PRO A 713 -5.83 11.58 -13.52
CA PRO A 713 -4.92 12.57 -14.12
C PRO A 713 -3.43 12.17 -14.07
N GLN A 714 -3.02 11.28 -13.16
CA GLN A 714 -1.63 10.82 -12.99
C GLN A 714 -1.59 9.39 -12.44
N ILE A 715 -1.85 8.35 -13.24
CA ILE A 715 -1.97 6.97 -12.72
C ILE A 715 -0.61 6.27 -12.48
N GLY A 716 0.47 6.79 -13.07
CA GLY A 716 1.77 6.12 -13.08
C GLY A 716 1.93 5.18 -14.27
N THR A 717 2.68 4.09 -14.09
CA THR A 717 3.08 3.16 -15.16
C THR A 717 2.68 1.73 -14.82
N LEU A 718 2.03 1.05 -15.76
CA LEU A 718 1.72 -0.39 -15.70
C LEU A 718 2.63 -1.14 -16.68
N ASN A 719 3.41 -2.08 -16.15
CA ASN A 719 4.35 -2.93 -16.87
C ASN A 719 3.91 -4.39 -16.81
N LEU A 720 4.08 -5.10 -17.93
CA LEU A 720 4.10 -6.56 -17.98
C LEU A 720 5.53 -7.00 -18.23
N LYS A 721 6.10 -7.76 -17.31
CA LYS A 721 7.50 -8.24 -17.39
C LYS A 721 7.58 -9.76 -17.38
N LEU A 722 8.68 -10.26 -17.93
CA LEU A 722 9.07 -11.67 -17.94
C LEU A 722 10.43 -11.81 -17.26
N TRP A 723 10.52 -12.70 -16.28
CA TRP A 723 11.77 -13.08 -15.65
C TRP A 723 12.19 -14.48 -16.06
N LEU A 724 13.43 -14.64 -16.53
CA LEU A 724 14.03 -15.90 -16.95
C LEU A 724 15.12 -16.33 -15.96
N GLU A 725 15.20 -17.63 -15.68
CA GLU A 725 16.24 -18.19 -14.81
C GLU A 725 17.66 -17.82 -15.30
N GLY A 726 18.41 -17.09 -14.47
CA GLY A 726 19.78 -16.64 -14.78
C GLY A 726 19.89 -15.46 -15.76
N GLY A 727 18.76 -14.84 -16.14
CA GLY A 727 18.68 -13.65 -17.00
C GLY A 727 18.19 -12.38 -16.28
N GLU A 728 18.15 -11.26 -17.01
CA GLU A 728 17.57 -9.99 -16.56
C GLU A 728 16.04 -9.96 -16.77
N GLU A 729 15.34 -9.07 -16.04
CA GLU A 729 13.92 -8.79 -16.26
C GLU A 729 13.70 -8.18 -17.66
N VAL A 730 12.79 -8.76 -18.44
CA VAL A 730 12.43 -8.25 -19.77
C VAL A 730 11.04 -7.64 -19.73
N VAL A 731 10.91 -6.37 -20.11
CA VAL A 731 9.60 -5.71 -20.26
C VAL A 731 8.96 -6.19 -21.57
N LEU A 732 7.79 -6.84 -21.47
CA LEU A 732 7.02 -7.32 -22.62
C LEU A 732 5.99 -6.30 -23.10
N TRP A 733 5.44 -5.48 -22.19
CA TRP A 733 4.47 -4.45 -22.50
C TRP A 733 4.49 -3.36 -21.42
N THR A 734 4.24 -2.11 -21.80
CA THR A 734 4.18 -0.97 -20.87
C THR A 734 3.21 0.11 -21.34
N ARG A 735 2.48 0.71 -20.39
CA ARG A 735 1.67 1.91 -20.59
C ARG A 735 1.84 2.87 -19.42
N ARG A 736 1.90 4.17 -19.74
CA ARG A 736 2.09 5.26 -18.79
C ARG A 736 0.98 6.29 -18.93
N GLY A 737 0.57 6.87 -17.81
CA GLY A 737 -0.37 7.99 -17.78
C GLY A 737 -1.82 7.59 -18.00
N THR A 738 -2.68 8.60 -18.22
CA THR A 738 -4.12 8.41 -18.32
C THR A 738 -4.54 7.74 -19.62
N GLN A 739 -5.31 6.66 -19.51
CA GLN A 739 -5.97 5.96 -20.62
C GLN A 739 -7.50 6.03 -20.48
N GLY A 740 -7.99 6.84 -19.56
CA GLY A 740 -9.41 7.03 -19.31
C GLY A 740 -10.09 5.93 -18.50
N SER A 741 -11.37 6.15 -18.18
CA SER A 741 -12.17 5.27 -17.31
C SER A 741 -12.73 4.02 -18.00
N ILE A 742 -12.18 3.63 -19.14
CA ILE A 742 -12.64 2.46 -19.92
C ILE A 742 -11.65 1.29 -19.81
N TRP A 743 -12.19 0.10 -20.05
CA TRP A 743 -11.37 -1.10 -20.20
C TRP A 743 -10.72 -1.13 -21.58
N HIS A 744 -9.41 -1.34 -21.59
CA HIS A 744 -8.58 -1.48 -22.78
C HIS A 744 -8.05 -2.90 -22.88
N ARG A 745 -8.02 -3.45 -24.09
CA ARG A 745 -7.43 -4.76 -24.35
C ARG A 745 -5.97 -4.61 -24.75
N ALA A 746 -5.08 -5.36 -24.11
CA ALA A 746 -3.69 -5.51 -24.49
C ALA A 746 -3.34 -6.98 -24.71
N TRP A 747 -2.24 -7.21 -25.43
CA TRP A 747 -1.65 -8.52 -25.57
C TRP A 747 -0.14 -8.46 -25.74
N ALA A 748 0.56 -9.51 -25.30
CA ALA A 748 2.00 -9.67 -25.43
C ALA A 748 2.37 -11.11 -25.79
N THR A 749 3.37 -11.27 -26.67
CA THR A 749 3.85 -12.60 -27.05
C THR A 749 4.87 -13.11 -26.05
N LEU A 750 4.59 -14.28 -25.45
CA LEU A 750 5.52 -15.00 -24.61
C LEU A 750 6.49 -15.82 -25.51
N PRO A 751 7.81 -15.58 -25.43
CA PRO A 751 8.79 -16.19 -26.33
C PRO A 751 8.96 -17.69 -26.08
N ALA A 752 9.32 -18.44 -27.13
CA ALA A 752 9.71 -19.85 -27.02
C ALA A 752 11.22 -19.98 -26.76
N THR A 753 11.61 -20.90 -25.88
CA THR A 753 13.04 -21.17 -25.54
C THR A 753 13.87 -21.74 -26.69
N GLY A 754 13.25 -22.09 -27.82
CA GLY A 754 13.92 -22.73 -28.94
C GLY A 754 14.61 -21.83 -29.96
N GLN A 755 14.53 -20.48 -29.88
CA GLN A 755 14.97 -19.67 -31.04
C GLN A 755 15.79 -18.40 -30.82
N GLN A 756 16.06 -17.90 -29.62
CA GLN A 756 17.04 -16.81 -29.48
C GLN A 756 17.94 -16.97 -28.26
N GLN A 757 19.15 -17.47 -28.52
CA GLN A 757 20.34 -16.98 -27.81
C GLN A 757 20.35 -15.46 -27.97
N TYR A 758 19.86 -14.73 -26.96
CA TYR A 758 20.15 -13.30 -26.84
C TYR A 758 21.68 -13.15 -26.83
N GLN A 759 22.24 -12.67 -27.93
CA GLN A 759 23.66 -12.33 -28.01
C GLN A 759 23.89 -11.09 -27.14
N VAL A 760 24.04 -11.31 -25.83
CA VAL A 760 24.69 -10.35 -24.94
C VAL A 760 26.09 -10.13 -25.49
N ARG A 761 26.33 -8.95 -26.04
CA ARG A 761 27.59 -8.56 -26.70
C ARG A 761 28.64 -8.21 -25.65
N THR A 762 28.97 -9.14 -24.74
CA THR A 762 30.13 -8.98 -23.85
C THR A 762 31.36 -9.53 -24.55
N ARG A 763 32.34 -8.65 -24.82
CA ARG A 763 33.68 -9.04 -25.27
C ARG A 763 34.29 -10.02 -24.25
N PRO A 764 34.77 -11.21 -24.66
CA PRO A 764 35.44 -12.10 -23.72
C PRO A 764 36.85 -11.56 -23.40
N PRO A 765 37.27 -11.55 -22.13
CA PRO A 765 38.68 -11.42 -21.80
C PRO A 765 39.40 -12.72 -22.17
N MET A 766 40.53 -12.60 -22.87
CA MET A 766 41.46 -13.72 -23.08
C MET A 766 42.04 -14.14 -21.73
N SER A 767 41.81 -15.39 -21.28
CA SER A 767 42.81 -16.23 -20.58
C SER A 767 42.19 -17.48 -19.93
N MET A 768 42.54 -18.65 -20.50
CA MET A 768 42.93 -19.94 -19.87
C MET A 768 42.06 -20.62 -18.80
N ALA A 769 41.37 -21.71 -19.19
CA ALA A 769 41.62 -23.12 -18.79
C ALA A 769 40.34 -24.00 -18.91
N PRO A 770 40.41 -25.28 -19.33
CA PRO A 770 39.23 -26.11 -19.55
C PRO A 770 38.85 -26.91 -18.29
N ALA A 771 37.79 -26.50 -17.60
CA ALA A 771 37.13 -27.35 -16.61
C ALA A 771 36.04 -28.17 -17.31
N ARG A 772 36.22 -29.50 -17.36
CA ARG A 772 35.15 -30.44 -17.68
C ARG A 772 34.18 -30.45 -16.50
N HIS A 773 33.04 -29.76 -16.65
CA HIS A 773 31.87 -30.02 -15.83
C HIS A 773 30.65 -30.20 -16.72
N ARG A 774 29.97 -31.32 -16.45
CA ARG A 774 28.72 -31.81 -17.02
C ARG A 774 27.68 -30.70 -16.92
N VAL A 775 27.24 -30.13 -18.05
CA VAL A 775 26.05 -29.28 -18.09
C VAL A 775 24.88 -30.20 -17.78
N SER A 776 24.34 -30.05 -16.57
CA SER A 776 23.01 -30.53 -16.24
C SER A 776 22.04 -29.72 -17.08
N ASP A 777 21.18 -30.37 -17.87
CA ASP A 777 19.97 -29.79 -18.44
C ASP A 777 19.03 -29.41 -17.28
N THR A 778 19.34 -28.34 -16.54
CA THR A 778 18.38 -27.71 -15.63
C THR A 778 17.36 -27.00 -16.51
N ALA A 779 16.12 -27.45 -16.44
CA ALA A 779 15.00 -26.82 -17.12
C ALA A 779 14.93 -25.34 -16.71
N ALA A 780 15.29 -24.44 -17.63
CA ALA A 780 15.14 -23.01 -17.43
C ALA A 780 13.67 -22.73 -17.14
N TRP A 781 13.32 -22.08 -16.03
CA TRP A 781 11.94 -21.63 -15.76
C TRP A 781 11.77 -20.14 -16.11
N TRP A 782 10.51 -19.72 -16.26
CA TRP A 782 10.15 -18.31 -16.39
C TRP A 782 9.00 -17.92 -15.46
N GLN A 783 8.90 -16.65 -15.12
CA GLN A 783 7.79 -16.06 -14.38
C GLN A 783 7.30 -14.81 -15.10
N VAL A 784 5.98 -14.63 -15.19
CA VAL A 784 5.38 -13.38 -15.66
C VAL A 784 4.93 -12.56 -14.47
N MET A 785 5.04 -11.24 -14.60
CA MET A 785 4.58 -10.32 -13.58
C MET A 785 3.91 -9.08 -14.18
N PHE A 786 2.84 -8.63 -13.55
CA PHE A 786 2.35 -7.26 -13.69
C PHE A 786 2.95 -6.40 -12.59
N GLU A 787 3.53 -5.28 -12.97
CA GLU A 787 4.12 -4.32 -12.05
C GLU A 787 3.47 -2.96 -12.28
N VAL A 788 3.02 -2.34 -11.20
CA VAL A 788 2.56 -0.96 -11.20
C VAL A 788 3.56 -0.11 -10.44
N LEU A 789 4.05 0.92 -11.09
CA LEU A 789 4.90 1.95 -10.53
C LEU A 789 4.06 3.21 -10.33
N ARG A 790 4.02 3.74 -9.12
CA ARG A 790 3.41 5.05 -8.84
C ARG A 790 4.38 6.18 -9.14
N ASP A 791 4.77 6.30 -10.40
CA ASP A 791 5.48 7.48 -10.93
C ASP A 791 4.50 8.58 -11.42
N GLY A 792 3.21 8.39 -11.12
CA GLY A 792 2.11 9.35 -11.17
C GLY A 792 1.20 9.11 -9.95
N PHE A 793 0.52 10.15 -9.48
CA PHE A 793 0.07 10.21 -8.09
C PHE A 793 -1.46 10.30 -7.86
N LEU A 794 -2.28 10.26 -8.91
CA LEU A 794 -3.74 10.33 -8.86
C LEU A 794 -4.40 9.48 -9.96
N GLY A 795 -5.02 8.36 -9.57
CA GLY A 795 -5.87 7.55 -10.44
C GLY A 795 -6.11 6.14 -9.92
N ASP A 796 -6.91 5.38 -10.67
CA ASP A 796 -7.27 3.98 -10.44
C ASP A 796 -6.62 3.10 -11.52
N VAL A 797 -6.01 2.01 -11.10
CA VAL A 797 -5.49 0.96 -11.99
C VAL A 797 -6.38 -0.27 -11.83
N GLY A 798 -6.98 -0.73 -12.92
CA GLY A 798 -7.72 -1.98 -13.00
C GLY A 798 -7.03 -3.01 -13.89
N LEU A 799 -7.10 -4.28 -13.53
CA LEU A 799 -6.65 -5.43 -14.32
C LEU A 799 -7.72 -6.53 -14.29
N ASP A 800 -8.04 -7.10 -15.45
CA ASP A 800 -9.07 -8.11 -15.58
C ASP A 800 -8.85 -9.04 -16.80
N ASP A 801 -9.58 -10.15 -16.86
CA ASP A 801 -9.69 -11.04 -18.03
C ASP A 801 -8.37 -11.40 -18.71
N ILE A 802 -7.43 -11.96 -17.93
CA ILE A 802 -6.17 -12.47 -18.44
C ILE A 802 -6.44 -13.81 -19.15
N MET A 803 -5.99 -13.95 -20.38
CA MET A 803 -6.18 -15.16 -21.18
C MET A 803 -4.90 -15.53 -21.94
N GLN A 804 -4.55 -16.82 -21.88
CA GLN A 804 -3.44 -17.38 -22.65
C GLN A 804 -3.95 -18.21 -23.84
N THR A 805 -3.48 -17.90 -25.05
CA THR A 805 -3.79 -18.65 -26.28
C THR A 805 -2.52 -19.17 -26.96
N ALA A 806 -2.66 -20.23 -27.77
CA ALA A 806 -1.54 -20.85 -28.47
C ALA A 806 -1.14 -20.07 -29.73
N GLY A 807 0.17 -19.89 -29.95
CA GLY A 807 0.73 -19.14 -31.07
C GLY A 807 1.20 -17.73 -30.67
N PRO A 808 1.97 -17.04 -31.53
CA PRO A 808 2.31 -15.63 -31.31
C PRO A 808 1.05 -14.77 -31.41
N CYS A 809 1.03 -13.61 -30.76
CA CYS A 809 -0.05 -12.63 -30.95
C CYS A 809 -0.08 -12.16 -32.41
N GLY A 810 -1.27 -11.78 -32.91
CA GLY A 810 -1.43 -11.17 -34.23
C GLY A 810 -0.84 -9.76 -34.31
N ALA A 811 -1.06 -9.06 -35.44
CA ALA A 811 -0.58 -7.68 -35.62
C ALA A 811 -1.05 -6.78 -34.47
N GLU A 812 -0.11 -6.14 -33.78
CA GLU A 812 -0.40 -5.30 -32.63
C GLU A 812 -1.19 -4.05 -33.07
N LEU A 813 -2.34 -3.82 -32.45
CA LEU A 813 -3.19 -2.64 -32.70
C LEU A 813 -2.63 -1.36 -32.06
N SER A 814 -1.66 -1.47 -31.15
CA SER A 814 -1.07 -0.34 -30.46
C SER A 814 0.39 -0.61 -30.13
N CYS A 815 1.33 0.05 -30.79
CA CYS A 815 2.76 -0.18 -30.69
C CYS A 815 3.51 1.09 -30.32
N SER A 816 4.13 1.09 -29.14
CA SER A 816 4.95 2.20 -28.60
C SER A 816 6.45 1.92 -28.65
N PHE A 817 6.87 0.82 -29.27
CA PHE A 817 8.27 0.40 -29.37
C PHE A 817 9.04 0.18 -28.04
N GLU A 818 8.45 0.34 -26.86
CA GLU A 818 9.16 0.22 -25.58
C GLU A 818 9.64 -1.19 -25.21
N ALA A 819 8.91 -2.22 -25.60
CA ALA A 819 9.30 -3.62 -25.37
C ALA A 819 10.08 -4.17 -26.57
N GLU A 820 9.47 -4.15 -27.75
CA GLU A 820 10.04 -4.67 -29.00
C GLU A 820 9.56 -3.87 -30.23
N GLY A 821 9.89 -4.34 -31.44
CA GLY A 821 9.48 -3.70 -32.69
C GLY A 821 8.04 -4.00 -33.13
N CYS A 822 7.21 -4.62 -32.27
CA CYS A 822 5.79 -4.94 -32.53
C CYS A 822 5.55 -5.74 -33.83
N GLY A 823 6.49 -6.60 -34.20
CA GLY A 823 6.45 -7.36 -35.46
C GLY A 823 6.65 -6.53 -36.74
N LEU A 824 6.99 -5.24 -36.65
CA LEU A 824 7.32 -4.39 -37.80
C LEU A 824 8.69 -4.79 -38.37
N ALA A 825 8.71 -5.15 -39.66
CA ALA A 825 9.89 -5.64 -40.34
C ALA A 825 10.45 -4.59 -41.32
N ALA A 826 11.74 -4.27 -41.17
CA ALA A 826 12.46 -3.43 -42.12
C ALA A 826 12.79 -4.21 -43.41
N SER A 827 12.55 -3.59 -44.56
CA SER A 827 12.85 -4.15 -45.90
C SER A 827 14.33 -4.54 -46.11
N ARG A 828 15.27 -3.87 -45.43
CA ARG A 828 16.69 -4.25 -45.38
C ARG A 828 17.22 -4.08 -43.96
N LYS A 829 17.98 -5.08 -43.48
CA LYS A 829 18.59 -5.08 -42.14
C LYS A 829 19.47 -3.84 -41.96
N GLY A 830 19.17 -3.02 -40.94
CA GLY A 830 19.92 -1.80 -40.62
C GLY A 830 19.42 -0.49 -41.26
N THR A 831 18.29 -0.49 -41.98
CA THR A 831 17.69 0.74 -42.53
C THR A 831 16.81 1.46 -41.51
N TRP A 832 15.71 0.82 -41.11
CA TRP A 832 14.93 1.19 -39.93
C TRP A 832 15.49 0.46 -38.71
N GLN A 833 15.67 1.20 -37.61
CA GLN A 833 16.25 0.69 -36.37
C GLN A 833 15.47 1.25 -35.18
N ARG A 834 15.20 0.37 -34.21
CA ARG A 834 14.69 0.76 -32.89
C ARG A 834 15.85 1.28 -32.06
N GLN A 835 15.72 2.46 -31.47
CA GLN A 835 16.79 3.07 -30.67
C GLN A 835 16.26 3.88 -29.48
N SER A 836 17.12 4.07 -28.48
CA SER A 836 16.96 5.03 -27.39
C SER A 836 18.19 5.95 -27.30
N ASN A 837 17.98 7.22 -27.00
CA ASN A 837 19.06 8.22 -27.02
C ASN A 837 19.98 8.14 -25.78
N GLY A 838 19.57 7.45 -24.71
CA GLY A 838 20.37 7.19 -23.51
C GLY A 838 21.66 6.41 -23.77
N THR A 839 21.81 5.77 -24.93
CA THR A 839 22.99 4.98 -25.33
C THR A 839 24.05 5.80 -26.10
N GLY A 840 23.79 7.06 -26.44
CA GLY A 840 24.79 8.02 -26.90
C GLY A 840 25.23 7.94 -28.38
N THR A 841 24.45 7.33 -29.29
CA THR A 841 24.83 7.27 -30.72
C THR A 841 23.72 7.57 -31.73
N THR A 842 24.06 8.44 -32.70
CA THR A 842 23.53 8.67 -34.07
C THR A 842 22.06 9.10 -34.30
N ALA A 843 21.92 10.24 -35.00
CA ALA A 843 20.73 10.82 -35.68
C ALA A 843 19.34 10.30 -35.25
N GLY A 844 18.67 11.03 -34.35
CA GLY A 844 17.27 10.81 -33.96
C GLY A 844 16.76 11.83 -32.93
N PRO A 845 15.49 11.72 -32.51
CA PRO A 845 14.88 12.44 -31.39
C PRO A 845 15.67 12.35 -30.06
N VAL A 846 15.59 13.40 -29.23
CA VAL A 846 16.28 13.44 -27.92
C VAL A 846 15.61 12.52 -26.89
N ALA A 847 14.28 12.44 -26.95
CA ALA A 847 13.42 11.61 -26.13
C ALA A 847 12.36 10.96 -27.03
N ASP A 848 11.93 9.77 -26.67
CA ASP A 848 10.76 9.11 -27.26
C ASP A 848 9.48 9.89 -26.95
N HIS A 849 8.40 9.59 -27.69
CA HIS A 849 7.11 10.20 -27.45
C HIS A 849 6.38 9.55 -26.26
N THR A 850 6.45 8.22 -26.13
CA THR A 850 5.65 7.45 -25.16
C THR A 850 6.00 7.77 -23.70
N THR A 851 7.27 7.71 -23.33
CA THR A 851 7.76 7.95 -21.97
C THR A 851 8.23 9.39 -21.76
N GLY A 852 8.58 10.10 -22.84
CA GLY A 852 9.14 11.44 -22.80
C GLY A 852 10.55 11.48 -22.19
N THR A 853 11.26 10.36 -22.19
CA THR A 853 12.57 10.22 -21.54
C THR A 853 13.67 9.88 -22.55
N THR A 854 14.93 10.03 -22.14
CA THR A 854 16.05 9.58 -22.97
C THR A 854 16.20 8.05 -22.99
N ALA A 855 15.54 7.35 -22.06
CA ALA A 855 15.59 5.89 -21.93
C ALA A 855 14.55 5.17 -22.80
N GLY A 856 13.45 5.85 -23.16
CA GLY A 856 12.42 5.29 -24.03
C GLY A 856 12.88 5.10 -25.49
N HIS A 857 12.09 4.36 -26.25
CA HIS A 857 12.46 3.79 -27.53
C HIS A 857 11.50 4.19 -28.65
N TYR A 858 12.06 4.47 -29.82
CA TYR A 858 11.30 4.77 -31.02
C TYR A 858 11.93 4.10 -32.24
N MET A 859 11.20 4.05 -33.35
CA MET A 859 11.71 3.51 -34.62
C MET A 859 12.23 4.63 -35.51
N VAL A 860 13.49 4.58 -35.94
CA VAL A 860 14.12 5.64 -36.74
C VAL A 860 14.77 5.10 -38.01
N VAL A 861 14.81 5.95 -39.04
CA VAL A 861 15.64 5.78 -40.23
C VAL A 861 16.53 7.00 -40.42
N ASN A 862 17.81 6.74 -40.62
CA ASN A 862 18.79 7.78 -40.98
C ASN A 862 18.67 8.07 -42.48
N THR A 863 18.24 9.29 -42.81
CA THR A 863 18.05 9.76 -44.19
C THR A 863 19.21 10.60 -44.73
N GLY A 864 20.35 10.55 -44.04
CA GLY A 864 21.58 11.21 -44.47
C GLY A 864 22.10 10.70 -45.81
N ARG A 865 22.87 11.54 -46.53
CA ARG A 865 23.46 11.23 -47.86
C ARG A 865 24.11 9.87 -48.00
N VAL A 866 24.74 9.37 -46.93
CA VAL A 866 25.46 8.09 -46.92
C VAL A 866 24.52 6.91 -46.63
N SER A 867 23.49 7.12 -45.81
CA SER A 867 22.59 6.08 -45.31
C SER A 867 21.38 5.85 -46.23
N LEU A 868 20.74 6.92 -46.70
CA LEU A 868 19.62 6.87 -47.65
C LEU A 868 19.76 7.99 -48.70
N PRO A 869 20.49 7.75 -49.80
CA PRO A 869 20.72 8.73 -50.86
C PRO A 869 19.41 9.24 -51.49
N ALA A 870 19.48 10.40 -52.15
CA ALA A 870 18.33 11.00 -52.81
C ALA A 870 17.59 10.01 -53.72
N GLY A 871 16.27 9.88 -53.52
CA GLY A 871 15.39 9.00 -54.30
C GLY A 871 15.42 7.51 -53.92
N HIS A 872 16.27 7.09 -52.97
CA HIS A 872 16.21 5.74 -52.42
C HIS A 872 15.15 5.65 -51.32
N THR A 873 14.55 4.46 -51.19
CA THR A 873 13.48 4.21 -50.23
C THR A 873 13.86 3.15 -49.20
N ALA A 874 13.36 3.34 -47.98
CA ALA A 874 13.44 2.36 -46.90
C ALA A 874 12.03 2.11 -46.37
N ALA A 875 11.55 0.87 -46.50
CA ALA A 875 10.22 0.49 -46.04
C ALA A 875 10.27 -0.26 -44.70
N LEU A 876 9.31 0.03 -43.83
CA LEU A 876 8.97 -0.67 -42.60
C LEU A 876 7.54 -1.20 -42.75
N THR A 877 7.34 -2.52 -42.62
CA THR A 877 6.06 -3.20 -42.92
C THR A 877 5.51 -3.90 -41.68
N SER A 878 4.22 -3.73 -41.41
CA SER A 878 3.53 -4.39 -40.29
C SER A 878 3.19 -5.85 -40.59
N GLN A 879 2.78 -6.59 -39.56
CA GLN A 879 2.02 -7.83 -39.75
C GLN A 879 0.62 -7.53 -40.31
N SER A 880 -0.10 -8.56 -40.77
CA SER A 880 -1.43 -8.42 -41.36
C SER A 880 -2.50 -8.16 -40.29
N TYR A 881 -3.21 -7.04 -40.43
CA TYR A 881 -4.43 -6.75 -39.69
C TYR A 881 -5.61 -7.51 -40.32
N GLN A 882 -6.49 -8.05 -39.47
CA GLN A 882 -7.70 -8.74 -39.92
C GLN A 882 -8.75 -7.75 -40.44
N LEU A 883 -9.55 -8.20 -41.41
CA LEU A 883 -10.67 -7.42 -41.95
C LEU A 883 -11.70 -7.04 -40.85
N SER A 884 -11.99 -5.75 -40.73
CA SER A 884 -13.07 -5.20 -39.88
C SER A 884 -14.29 -4.79 -40.74
N VAL A 885 -15.49 -4.85 -40.16
CA VAL A 885 -16.76 -4.50 -40.84
C VAL A 885 -16.90 -2.97 -41.02
N SER A 886 -16.25 -2.20 -40.14
CA SER A 886 -16.17 -0.75 -40.20
C SER A 886 -14.90 -0.28 -40.89
N ALA A 887 -14.86 0.99 -41.31
CA ALA A 887 -13.60 1.68 -41.59
C ALA A 887 -12.70 1.60 -40.36
N GLN A 888 -11.38 1.72 -40.53
CA GLN A 888 -10.39 1.73 -39.46
C GLN A 888 -9.56 3.00 -39.51
N CYS A 889 -9.19 3.54 -38.36
CA CYS A 889 -8.32 4.71 -38.24
C CYS A 889 -6.90 4.26 -37.87
N LEU A 890 -5.94 4.57 -38.74
CA LEU A 890 -4.52 4.40 -38.45
C LEU A 890 -3.96 5.74 -37.98
N ALA A 891 -3.54 5.82 -36.72
CA ALA A 891 -2.87 6.98 -36.12
C ALA A 891 -1.42 6.62 -35.73
N PHE A 892 -0.51 7.59 -35.83
CA PHE A 892 0.89 7.40 -35.41
C PHE A 892 1.56 8.74 -35.16
N TRP A 893 2.62 8.75 -34.36
CA TRP A 893 3.47 9.91 -34.15
C TRP A 893 4.72 9.82 -35.01
N TYR A 894 5.17 10.97 -35.53
CA TYR A 894 6.36 11.05 -36.34
C TYR A 894 7.18 12.30 -36.02
N GLN A 895 8.49 12.21 -36.21
CA GLN A 895 9.39 13.34 -36.12
C GLN A 895 10.37 13.33 -37.28
N MET A 896 10.55 14.47 -37.94
CA MET A 896 11.48 14.63 -39.05
C MET A 896 12.53 15.69 -38.71
N SER A 897 13.80 15.40 -38.97
CA SER A 897 14.88 16.34 -38.69
C SER A 897 14.77 17.63 -39.53
N SER A 898 15.33 18.74 -39.06
CA SER A 898 15.40 20.00 -39.84
C SER A 898 16.37 19.96 -41.05
N GLY A 899 17.21 18.92 -41.17
CA GLY A 899 18.28 18.80 -42.16
C GLY A 899 17.88 18.14 -43.49
N THR A 900 16.82 18.60 -44.16
CA THR A 900 16.30 18.02 -45.43
C THR A 900 16.10 16.49 -45.37
N PRO A 901 15.17 16.00 -44.54
CA PRO A 901 15.01 14.58 -44.23
C PRO A 901 14.45 13.75 -45.41
N GLY A 902 13.77 14.39 -46.37
CA GLY A 902 13.05 13.71 -47.44
C GLY A 902 11.54 13.71 -47.23
N SER A 903 10.88 12.61 -47.55
CA SER A 903 9.42 12.46 -47.38
C SER A 903 9.05 11.10 -46.80
N LEU A 904 8.08 11.05 -45.90
CA LEU A 904 7.47 9.83 -45.38
C LEU A 904 6.17 9.54 -46.15
N ARG A 905 6.05 8.35 -46.74
CA ARG A 905 4.84 7.85 -47.39
C ARG A 905 4.26 6.71 -46.57
N VAL A 906 2.94 6.71 -46.42
CA VAL A 906 2.20 5.61 -45.81
C VAL A 906 1.41 4.92 -46.90
N LEU A 907 1.68 3.62 -47.08
CA LEU A 907 0.98 2.79 -48.04
C LEU A 907 0.22 1.68 -47.32
N VAL A 908 -0.95 1.33 -47.85
CA VAL A 908 -1.74 0.18 -47.43
C VAL A 908 -1.58 -0.90 -48.48
N GLU A 909 -1.17 -2.09 -48.04
CA GLU A 909 -1.02 -3.29 -48.88
C GLU A 909 -2.19 -4.24 -48.63
N GLN A 910 -3.03 -4.46 -49.66
CA GLN A 910 -4.20 -5.34 -49.63
C GLN A 910 -4.10 -6.32 -50.78
N SER A 911 -4.19 -7.63 -50.52
CA SER A 911 -4.08 -8.65 -51.57
C SER A 911 -2.87 -8.47 -52.51
N ARG A 912 -1.72 -8.00 -51.96
CA ARG A 912 -0.47 -7.64 -52.67
C ARG A 912 -0.54 -6.39 -53.58
N VAL A 913 -1.59 -5.58 -53.45
CA VAL A 913 -1.72 -4.28 -54.12
C VAL A 913 -1.42 -3.18 -53.13
N ARG A 914 -0.47 -2.28 -53.47
CA ARG A 914 -0.08 -1.16 -52.62
C ARG A 914 -0.78 0.12 -53.06
N ARG A 915 -1.54 0.73 -52.14
CA ARG A 915 -2.17 2.04 -52.32
C ARG A 915 -1.53 3.04 -51.38
N GLN A 916 -0.97 4.13 -51.91
CA GLN A 916 -0.52 5.24 -51.06
C GLN A 916 -1.74 5.95 -50.48
N VAL A 917 -1.77 6.09 -49.16
CA VAL A 917 -2.87 6.75 -48.44
C VAL A 917 -2.44 8.10 -47.84
N LEU A 918 -1.15 8.30 -47.59
CA LEU A 918 -0.62 9.53 -47.03
C LEU A 918 0.80 9.82 -47.57
N SER A 919 1.16 11.10 -47.71
CA SER A 919 2.51 11.56 -48.04
C SER A 919 2.83 12.84 -47.29
N ILE A 920 3.86 12.79 -46.45
CA ILE A 920 4.33 13.90 -45.61
C ILE A 920 5.71 14.34 -46.09
N SER A 921 5.88 15.65 -46.33
CA SER A 921 7.13 16.22 -46.85
C SER A 921 7.52 17.58 -46.23
N THR A 922 6.83 18.02 -45.18
CA THR A 922 7.00 19.34 -44.56
C THR A 922 8.20 19.35 -43.59
N MET A 923 9.00 20.43 -43.62
CA MET A 923 10.12 20.64 -42.69
C MET A 923 9.61 21.36 -41.44
N GLU A 924 9.11 20.62 -40.46
CA GLU A 924 8.38 21.18 -39.32
C GLU A 924 9.06 20.87 -37.98
N GLY A 925 10.25 21.45 -37.79
CA GLY A 925 10.89 21.56 -36.48
C GLY A 925 11.34 20.24 -35.83
N SER A 926 11.68 20.30 -34.54
CA SER A 926 12.19 19.18 -33.74
C SER A 926 11.17 18.64 -32.74
N ASN A 927 9.88 18.71 -33.05
CA ASN A 927 8.80 18.20 -32.19
C ASN A 927 8.16 16.96 -32.81
N TRP A 928 7.53 16.13 -31.97
CA TRP A 928 6.70 15.01 -32.41
C TRP A 928 5.37 15.52 -32.96
N HIS A 929 4.91 14.92 -34.07
CA HIS A 929 3.67 15.28 -34.76
C HIS A 929 2.78 14.05 -34.91
N ARG A 930 1.49 14.17 -34.60
CA ARG A 930 0.51 13.10 -34.82
C ARG A 930 -0.03 13.16 -36.25
N SER A 931 -0.08 12.02 -36.92
CA SER A 931 -0.78 11.85 -38.19
C SER A 931 -1.81 10.74 -38.09
N GLN A 932 -2.88 10.84 -38.88
CA GLN A 932 -3.93 9.83 -38.92
C GLN A 932 -4.52 9.68 -40.32
N VAL A 933 -4.97 8.47 -40.66
CA VAL A 933 -5.56 8.16 -41.96
C VAL A 933 -6.66 7.12 -41.84
N THR A 934 -7.82 7.41 -42.46
CA THR A 934 -8.94 6.47 -42.52
C THR A 934 -8.70 5.43 -43.60
N ILE A 935 -8.80 4.16 -43.23
CA ILE A 935 -8.60 2.99 -44.07
C ILE A 935 -9.93 2.27 -44.18
N GLN A 936 -10.36 1.96 -45.40
CA GLN A 936 -11.50 1.08 -45.66
C GLN A 936 -10.94 -0.22 -46.22
N PRO A 937 -10.78 -1.27 -45.39
CA PRO A 937 -10.23 -2.53 -45.85
C PRO A 937 -11.28 -3.38 -46.58
N ASP A 938 -10.91 -3.92 -47.74
CA ASP A 938 -11.72 -4.90 -48.49
C ASP A 938 -11.24 -6.35 -48.25
N SER A 939 -10.06 -6.51 -47.64
CA SER A 939 -9.42 -7.76 -47.21
C SER A 939 -8.45 -7.46 -46.07
N ASP A 940 -7.85 -8.51 -45.49
CA ASP A 940 -6.69 -8.35 -44.61
C ASP A 940 -5.64 -7.42 -45.25
N TRP A 941 -5.04 -6.57 -44.43
CA TRP A 941 -4.21 -5.46 -44.91
C TRP A 941 -2.96 -5.26 -44.04
N GLN A 942 -1.93 -4.65 -44.63
CA GLN A 942 -0.68 -4.28 -43.94
C GLN A 942 -0.40 -2.80 -44.16
N VAL A 943 0.19 -2.14 -43.16
CA VAL A 943 0.74 -0.79 -43.32
C VAL A 943 2.22 -0.88 -43.70
N VAL A 944 2.61 -0.05 -44.66
CA VAL A 944 3.99 0.13 -45.10
C VAL A 944 4.37 1.60 -44.93
N PHE A 945 5.28 1.87 -44.00
CA PHE A 945 5.92 3.18 -43.86
C PHE A 945 7.16 3.23 -44.75
N GLU A 946 7.11 4.04 -45.81
CA GLU A 946 8.19 4.21 -46.76
C GLU A 946 8.84 5.59 -46.60
N ALA A 947 10.08 5.61 -46.09
CA ALA A 947 10.90 6.82 -46.06
C ALA A 947 11.63 6.98 -47.40
N VAL A 948 11.52 8.16 -48.00
CA VAL A 948 12.23 8.53 -49.24
C VAL A 948 13.29 9.57 -48.91
N GLY A 949 14.57 9.23 -49.08
CA GLY A 949 15.66 10.15 -48.77
C GLY A 949 15.74 11.33 -49.75
N ALA A 950 16.05 12.53 -49.24
CA ALA A 950 16.38 13.71 -50.05
C ALA A 950 17.90 13.95 -50.20
N GLY A 951 18.74 13.14 -49.55
CA GLY A 951 20.19 13.31 -49.58
C GLY A 951 20.69 14.54 -48.82
N GLY A 952 20.11 14.81 -47.65
CA GLY A 952 20.56 15.83 -46.68
C GLY A 952 21.73 15.36 -45.82
N ASP A 953 22.41 16.28 -45.14
CA ASP A 953 23.41 15.94 -44.12
C ASP A 953 22.71 15.82 -42.75
N HIS A 954 22.93 14.72 -42.02
CA HIS A 954 22.32 14.44 -40.69
C HIS A 954 20.78 14.36 -40.66
N GLY A 955 20.15 13.99 -41.78
CA GLY A 955 18.71 13.79 -41.86
C GLY A 955 18.23 12.53 -41.15
N TYR A 956 17.06 12.56 -40.49
CA TYR A 956 16.36 11.38 -39.99
C TYR A 956 14.83 11.53 -40.06
N ILE A 957 14.14 10.40 -40.06
CA ILE A 957 12.69 10.27 -39.86
C ILE A 957 12.47 9.25 -38.74
N ALA A 958 11.73 9.61 -37.70
CA ALA A 958 11.36 8.75 -36.59
C ALA A 958 9.84 8.55 -36.53
N LEU A 959 9.43 7.39 -36.03
CA LEU A 959 8.05 6.96 -35.82
C LEU A 959 7.90 6.46 -34.38
N ASP A 960 6.76 6.75 -33.78
CA ASP A 960 6.42 6.33 -32.43
C ASP A 960 4.89 6.19 -32.28
N ASP A 961 4.44 5.48 -31.24
CA ASP A 961 3.02 5.33 -30.85
C ASP A 961 2.05 5.08 -32.02
N LEU A 962 2.25 3.95 -32.72
CA LEU A 962 1.37 3.47 -33.78
C LEU A 962 0.08 2.90 -33.19
N HIS A 963 -1.08 3.36 -33.63
CA HIS A 963 -2.39 2.88 -33.18
C HIS A 963 -3.35 2.64 -34.34
N VAL A 964 -4.12 1.54 -34.26
CA VAL A 964 -5.20 1.19 -35.18
C VAL A 964 -6.48 0.99 -34.37
N SER A 965 -7.51 1.79 -34.66
CA SER A 965 -8.84 1.68 -34.07
C SER A 965 -9.91 1.44 -35.13
N ASP A 966 -11.05 0.89 -34.73
CA ASP A 966 -12.23 0.80 -35.59
C ASP A 966 -12.96 2.16 -35.64
N GLY A 967 -13.46 2.54 -36.81
CA GLY A 967 -14.07 3.84 -37.09
C GLY A 967 -13.30 4.66 -38.12
N ALA A 968 -13.91 5.76 -38.59
CA ALA A 968 -13.20 6.76 -39.38
C ALA A 968 -12.39 7.68 -38.46
N CYS A 969 -11.24 8.17 -38.92
CA CYS A 969 -10.45 9.11 -38.13
C CYS A 969 -11.19 10.45 -37.96
N PRO A 970 -11.11 11.09 -36.78
CA PRO A 970 -11.71 12.39 -36.55
C PRO A 970 -11.05 13.49 -37.40
N GLU A 971 -11.73 14.63 -37.58
CA GLU A 971 -11.12 15.80 -38.22
C GLU A 971 -10.01 16.40 -37.33
N PRO A 972 -8.93 17.00 -37.88
CA PRO A 972 -7.83 17.54 -37.08
C PRO A 972 -8.31 18.56 -36.03
N ALA A 973 -7.86 18.37 -34.78
CA ALA A 973 -8.27 19.14 -33.60
C ALA A 973 -9.78 19.15 -33.30
N SER A 974 -10.55 18.24 -33.88
CA SER A 974 -11.93 17.95 -33.47
C SER A 974 -11.97 16.65 -32.68
N CYS A 975 -12.71 16.64 -31.57
CA CYS A 975 -12.86 15.48 -30.69
C CYS A 975 -14.18 15.51 -29.94
N ASP A 976 -14.92 14.41 -30.05
CA ASP A 976 -16.09 14.10 -29.22
C ASP A 976 -15.70 13.27 -27.97
N PHE A 977 -14.42 12.92 -27.84
CA PHE A 977 -13.83 12.16 -26.72
C PHE A 977 -14.41 10.76 -26.47
N GLU A 978 -15.27 10.23 -27.34
CA GLU A 978 -15.95 8.94 -27.07
C GLU A 978 -15.06 7.71 -27.25
N GLN A 979 -13.98 7.82 -28.02
CA GLN A 979 -13.09 6.69 -28.35
C GLN A 979 -11.64 6.91 -27.92
N ASP A 980 -11.11 8.12 -28.09
CA ASP A 980 -9.76 8.51 -27.70
C ASP A 980 -9.69 10.02 -27.41
N THR A 981 -8.50 10.56 -27.14
CA THR A 981 -8.32 12.01 -26.96
C THR A 981 -8.18 12.77 -28.28
N CYS A 982 -8.39 12.13 -29.43
CA CYS A 982 -8.24 12.65 -30.79
C CYS A 982 -6.94 13.44 -31.05
N GLY A 983 -5.87 13.10 -30.34
CA GLY A 983 -4.56 13.75 -30.45
C GLY A 983 -4.39 14.99 -29.59
N TRP A 984 -5.38 15.34 -28.76
CA TRP A 984 -5.18 16.29 -27.67
C TRP A 984 -4.28 15.65 -26.60
N SER A 985 -3.29 16.40 -26.14
CA SER A 985 -2.30 15.93 -25.17
C SER A 985 -1.98 16.99 -24.14
N SER A 986 -1.70 16.57 -22.91
CA SER A 986 -1.15 17.46 -21.88
C SER A 986 0.37 17.34 -21.86
N PRO A 987 1.13 18.37 -22.27
CA PRO A 987 2.59 18.31 -22.26
C PRO A 987 3.13 18.22 -20.84
N PHE A 988 4.02 17.25 -20.61
CA PHE A 988 4.79 17.12 -19.38
C PHE A 988 6.12 17.86 -19.54
N ASP A 989 6.29 19.02 -18.88
CA ASP A 989 7.60 19.65 -18.74
C ASP A 989 8.11 19.41 -17.30
N PRO A 990 9.17 18.61 -17.11
CA PRO A 990 9.77 18.35 -15.80
C PRO A 990 10.18 19.63 -15.05
N ARG A 991 10.34 20.76 -15.76
CA ARG A 991 10.80 22.05 -15.21
C ARG A 991 9.67 23.02 -14.88
N LEU A 992 8.46 22.81 -15.38
CA LEU A 992 7.35 23.78 -15.24
C LEU A 992 6.20 23.29 -14.34
N HIS A 993 6.30 22.10 -13.74
CA HIS A 993 5.27 21.54 -12.86
C HIS A 993 3.86 21.62 -13.47
N THR A 994 3.70 21.14 -14.70
CA THR A 994 2.42 21.13 -15.44
C THR A 994 1.55 19.95 -15.01
N PHE A 995 0.25 20.20 -14.80
CA PHE A 995 -0.73 19.16 -14.46
C PHE A 995 -1.47 18.70 -15.72
N ALA A 996 -1.74 17.39 -15.82
CA ALA A 996 -2.40 16.79 -16.98
C ALA A 996 -3.92 16.75 -16.82
N TRP A 997 -4.62 16.89 -17.94
CA TRP A 997 -6.06 16.66 -18.02
C TRP A 997 -6.34 15.15 -18.08
N GLY A 998 -7.39 14.69 -17.39
CA GLY A 998 -7.86 13.32 -17.43
C GLY A 998 -8.97 13.11 -18.46
N TRP A 999 -9.08 11.90 -19.00
CA TRP A 999 -10.19 11.48 -19.86
C TRP A 999 -11.17 10.63 -19.02
N LYS A 1000 -12.47 10.97 -18.97
CA LYS A 1000 -13.41 10.38 -18.00
C LYS A 1000 -14.82 10.24 -18.56
N SER A 1001 -15.56 9.20 -18.14
CA SER A 1001 -17.01 9.09 -18.35
C SER A 1001 -17.85 9.63 -17.18
N GLY A 1002 -19.16 9.80 -17.41
CA GLY A 1002 -20.15 10.13 -16.37
C GLY A 1002 -20.46 9.00 -15.38
N VAL A 1003 -19.88 7.79 -15.55
CA VAL A 1003 -20.02 6.69 -14.59
C VAL A 1003 -19.20 7.01 -13.34
N THR A 1004 -19.86 7.00 -12.19
CA THR A 1004 -19.30 7.45 -10.91
C THR A 1004 -18.17 6.55 -10.41
N LEU A 1005 -16.91 6.94 -10.69
CA LEU A 1005 -15.80 6.74 -9.76
C LEU A 1005 -16.00 7.78 -8.64
N ALA A 1006 -16.34 7.33 -7.44
CA ALA A 1006 -16.98 8.11 -6.37
C ALA A 1006 -16.14 9.26 -5.76
N LYS A 1007 -14.99 9.59 -6.36
CA LYS A 1007 -13.93 10.37 -5.71
C LYS A 1007 -13.77 11.81 -6.24
N TYR A 1008 -14.39 12.16 -7.37
CA TYR A 1008 -14.24 13.49 -8.00
C TYR A 1008 -15.59 14.06 -8.47
N PRO A 1009 -16.05 15.22 -7.95
CA PRO A 1009 -17.27 15.85 -8.42
C PRO A 1009 -17.11 16.25 -9.89
N SER A 1010 -17.91 15.68 -10.78
CA SER A 1010 -17.84 15.92 -12.23
C SER A 1010 -19.25 15.89 -12.83
N PRO A 1011 -19.45 16.34 -14.09
CA PRO A 1011 -20.73 16.19 -14.76
C PRO A 1011 -21.22 14.74 -14.69
N GLU A 1012 -22.46 14.52 -14.26
CA GLU A 1012 -23.02 13.16 -14.22
C GLU A 1012 -23.29 12.58 -15.61
N GLN A 1013 -23.40 13.45 -16.63
CA GLN A 1013 -23.72 13.08 -17.99
C GLN A 1013 -22.78 13.82 -18.93
N ASP A 1014 -22.25 13.06 -19.87
CA ASP A 1014 -21.54 13.54 -21.04
C ASP A 1014 -22.45 14.36 -21.97
N HIS A 1015 -21.90 15.31 -22.76
CA HIS A 1015 -22.70 16.13 -23.66
C HIS A 1015 -23.02 15.37 -24.96
N THR A 1016 -22.03 14.72 -25.58
CA THR A 1016 -22.14 13.99 -26.85
C THR A 1016 -23.28 12.97 -26.84
N LEU A 1017 -23.29 12.06 -25.86
CA LEU A 1017 -24.27 10.99 -25.73
C LEU A 1017 -25.43 11.34 -24.80
N SER A 1018 -25.37 12.47 -24.09
CA SER A 1018 -26.34 12.83 -23.04
C SER A 1018 -26.57 11.69 -22.05
N SER A 1019 -25.52 10.94 -21.74
CA SER A 1019 -25.59 9.70 -20.97
C SER A 1019 -24.42 9.61 -19.99
N ARG A 1020 -24.55 8.74 -18.98
CA ARG A 1020 -23.45 8.47 -18.04
C ARG A 1020 -22.29 7.71 -18.70
N ASN A 1021 -22.53 7.06 -19.84
CA ASN A 1021 -21.55 6.24 -20.53
C ASN A 1021 -20.69 7.01 -21.54
N GLY A 1022 -21.05 8.27 -21.85
CA GLY A 1022 -20.23 9.12 -22.71
C GLY A 1022 -19.02 9.69 -21.97
N HIS A 1023 -18.07 10.23 -22.72
CA HIS A 1023 -16.73 10.58 -22.26
C HIS A 1023 -16.35 12.01 -22.60
N TYR A 1024 -15.66 12.65 -21.66
CA TYR A 1024 -15.20 14.02 -21.79
C TYR A 1024 -13.81 14.22 -21.14
N MET A 1025 -13.15 15.33 -21.45
CA MET A 1025 -11.92 15.73 -20.78
C MET A 1025 -12.24 16.44 -19.47
N HIS A 1026 -11.49 16.12 -18.42
CA HIS A 1026 -11.75 16.53 -17.05
C HIS A 1026 -10.46 17.01 -16.38
N PHE A 1027 -10.56 18.08 -15.61
CA PHE A 1027 -9.49 18.56 -14.76
C PHE A 1027 -10.03 18.92 -13.37
N ASP A 1028 -9.41 18.33 -12.34
CA ASP A 1028 -9.68 18.65 -10.95
C ASP A 1028 -8.81 19.82 -10.53
N THR A 1029 -9.41 20.92 -10.08
CA THR A 1029 -8.65 22.12 -9.71
C THR A 1029 -8.01 22.05 -8.32
N THR A 1030 -8.36 21.04 -7.51
CA THR A 1030 -7.78 20.83 -6.16
C THR A 1030 -6.28 20.51 -6.20
N VAL A 1031 -5.80 19.93 -7.31
CA VAL A 1031 -4.39 19.59 -7.51
C VAL A 1031 -3.50 20.82 -7.76
N LEU A 1032 -4.09 21.98 -8.08
CA LEU A 1032 -3.33 23.19 -8.39
C LEU A 1032 -2.91 23.93 -7.11
N GLY A 1033 -1.60 23.97 -6.85
CA GLY A 1033 -1.03 24.73 -5.73
C GLY A 1033 -0.69 26.18 -6.04
N ALA A 1034 -0.56 27.03 -5.00
CA ALA A 1034 -0.18 28.43 -5.22
C ALA A 1034 1.27 28.59 -5.65
N ARG A 1035 1.47 29.71 -6.36
CA ARG A 1035 2.62 30.12 -7.20
C ARG A 1035 2.39 30.00 -8.72
N GLY A 1036 1.13 29.93 -9.16
CA GLY A 1036 0.80 30.06 -10.59
C GLY A 1036 1.04 28.78 -11.38
N THR A 1037 0.78 27.63 -10.76
CA THR A 1037 0.74 26.36 -11.47
C THR A 1037 -0.40 26.37 -12.50
N ARG A 1038 -0.20 25.68 -13.62
CA ARG A 1038 -1.15 25.67 -14.74
C ARG A 1038 -1.31 24.29 -15.34
N ALA A 1039 -2.52 23.99 -15.78
CA ALA A 1039 -2.83 22.80 -16.55
C ALA A 1039 -3.03 23.18 -18.01
N LEU A 1040 -2.39 22.44 -18.93
CA LEU A 1040 -2.49 22.66 -20.37
C LEU A 1040 -3.03 21.42 -21.07
N LEU A 1041 -3.95 21.64 -22.02
CA LEU A 1041 -4.38 20.66 -23.00
C LEU A 1041 -4.10 21.24 -24.38
N GLU A 1042 -3.22 20.59 -25.14
CA GLU A 1042 -2.73 21.08 -26.43
C GLU A 1042 -3.25 20.22 -27.59
N SER A 1043 -3.62 20.88 -28.69
CA SER A 1043 -3.99 20.22 -29.95
C SER A 1043 -2.76 19.88 -30.79
N PRO A 1044 -2.91 18.96 -31.78
CA PRO A 1044 -1.91 18.79 -32.83
C PRO A 1044 -1.63 20.10 -33.59
N PRO A 1045 -0.43 20.29 -34.15
CA PRO A 1045 -0.12 21.47 -34.96
C PRO A 1045 -1.06 21.63 -36.15
N LEU A 1046 -1.70 22.79 -36.25
CA LEU A 1046 -2.65 23.16 -37.29
C LEU A 1046 -2.00 24.09 -38.33
N PRO A 1047 -2.32 23.94 -39.63
CA PRO A 1047 -1.79 24.80 -40.68
C PRO A 1047 -2.29 26.24 -40.52
N ALA A 1048 -1.60 27.19 -41.17
CA ALA A 1048 -2.01 28.59 -41.17
C ALA A 1048 -3.48 28.75 -41.63
N ALA A 1049 -4.26 29.50 -40.86
CA ALA A 1049 -5.69 29.69 -41.06
C ALA A 1049 -6.03 31.18 -41.12
N THR A 1050 -6.56 31.64 -42.25
CA THR A 1050 -7.00 33.03 -42.43
C THR A 1050 -8.41 33.27 -41.88
N ASP A 1051 -9.26 32.24 -41.90
CA ASP A 1051 -10.61 32.25 -41.37
C ASP A 1051 -11.01 30.82 -40.93
N SER A 1052 -11.12 30.60 -39.63
CA SER A 1052 -11.48 29.32 -39.04
C SER A 1052 -12.28 29.49 -37.75
N CYS A 1053 -13.02 28.46 -37.37
CA CYS A 1053 -13.89 28.49 -36.21
C CYS A 1053 -13.63 27.31 -35.27
N LEU A 1054 -13.46 27.60 -33.99
CA LEU A 1054 -13.42 26.62 -32.91
C LEU A 1054 -14.76 26.67 -32.16
N ARG A 1055 -15.42 25.52 -32.01
CA ARG A 1055 -16.60 25.34 -31.17
C ARG A 1055 -16.28 24.26 -30.13
N PHE A 1056 -16.71 24.44 -28.90
CA PHE A 1056 -16.53 23.43 -27.85
C PHE A 1056 -17.56 23.62 -26.74
N TRP A 1057 -17.81 22.57 -25.97
CA TRP A 1057 -18.62 22.61 -24.77
C TRP A 1057 -17.72 22.54 -23.52
N TYR A 1058 -18.10 23.27 -22.47
CA TYR A 1058 -17.39 23.26 -21.21
C TYR A 1058 -18.35 23.23 -20.03
N HIS A 1059 -17.90 22.64 -18.93
CA HIS A 1059 -18.59 22.65 -17.64
C HIS A 1059 -17.62 23.13 -16.57
N MET A 1060 -18.08 23.98 -15.67
CA MET A 1060 -17.31 24.40 -14.49
C MET A 1060 -18.17 24.29 -13.24
N ASP A 1061 -17.61 23.74 -12.17
CA ASP A 1061 -18.20 23.76 -10.84
C ASP A 1061 -17.21 24.35 -9.83
N ILE A 1062 -17.01 25.66 -9.91
CA ILE A 1062 -16.11 26.40 -9.00
C ILE A 1062 -16.96 27.32 -8.11
N PRO A 1063 -16.93 27.17 -6.77
CA PRO A 1063 -17.68 28.02 -5.85
C PRO A 1063 -17.33 29.51 -6.02
N GLU A 1064 -18.35 30.37 -6.10
CA GLU A 1064 -18.17 31.81 -6.40
C GLU A 1064 -17.26 32.55 -5.39
N HIS A 1065 -17.18 32.09 -4.14
CA HIS A 1065 -16.34 32.67 -3.08
C HIS A 1065 -14.85 32.29 -3.18
N LEU A 1066 -14.50 31.37 -4.08
CA LEU A 1066 -13.11 30.92 -4.31
C LEU A 1066 -12.57 31.34 -5.70
N SER A 1067 -13.39 31.97 -6.57
CA SER A 1067 -13.26 32.35 -8.00
C SER A 1067 -11.95 32.97 -8.58
N SER A 1068 -10.78 32.62 -8.05
CA SER A 1068 -9.45 33.06 -8.52
C SER A 1068 -8.85 32.22 -9.66
N GLY A 1069 -9.64 31.33 -10.28
CA GLY A 1069 -9.25 30.47 -11.41
C GLY A 1069 -9.87 30.95 -12.73
N GLU A 1070 -9.16 30.81 -13.84
CA GLU A 1070 -9.62 31.22 -15.19
C GLU A 1070 -9.30 30.12 -16.22
N LEU A 1071 -10.28 29.77 -17.06
CA LEU A 1071 -10.11 28.91 -18.23
C LEU A 1071 -9.86 29.78 -19.46
N ARG A 1072 -8.75 29.55 -20.16
CA ARG A 1072 -8.30 30.32 -21.31
C ARG A 1072 -8.11 29.43 -22.53
N VAL A 1073 -8.44 29.94 -23.71
CA VAL A 1073 -8.04 29.36 -25.00
C VAL A 1073 -6.94 30.24 -25.58
N THR A 1074 -5.78 29.66 -25.82
CA THR A 1074 -4.63 30.37 -26.38
C THR A 1074 -4.14 29.73 -27.66
N LEU A 1075 -3.64 30.55 -28.59
CA LEU A 1075 -2.98 30.11 -29.82
C LEU A 1075 -1.47 30.21 -29.61
N LEU A 1076 -0.78 29.09 -29.72
CA LEU A 1076 0.67 28.98 -29.65
C LEU A 1076 1.23 28.87 -31.07
N GLY A 1077 2.09 29.80 -31.50
CA GLY A 1077 2.73 29.73 -32.81
C GLY A 1077 4.09 30.42 -32.84
N ALA A 1078 4.73 30.46 -34.02
CA ALA A 1078 6.07 31.06 -34.17
C ALA A 1078 6.15 32.56 -33.77
N ALA A 1079 5.01 33.26 -33.73
CA ALA A 1079 4.90 34.66 -33.32
C ALA A 1079 4.70 34.86 -31.79
N GLY A 1080 4.65 33.78 -31.01
CA GLY A 1080 4.38 33.78 -29.56
C GLY A 1080 3.00 33.23 -29.18
N GLN A 1081 2.66 33.28 -27.89
CA GLN A 1081 1.38 32.85 -27.34
C GLN A 1081 0.36 34.01 -27.34
N ARG A 1082 -0.87 33.76 -27.81
CA ARG A 1082 -1.96 34.76 -27.82
C ARG A 1082 -3.26 34.16 -27.28
N THR A 1083 -3.82 34.74 -26.22
CA THR A 1083 -5.17 34.38 -25.72
C THR A 1083 -6.25 34.90 -26.67
N VAL A 1084 -7.16 34.02 -27.09
CA VAL A 1084 -8.29 34.34 -28.00
C VAL A 1084 -9.64 34.28 -27.30
N TRP A 1085 -9.73 33.59 -26.17
CA TRP A 1085 -10.94 33.50 -25.36
C TRP A 1085 -10.58 33.23 -23.90
N SER A 1086 -11.36 33.74 -22.95
CA SER A 1086 -11.24 33.36 -21.54
C SER A 1086 -12.54 33.54 -20.77
N VAL A 1087 -12.71 32.73 -19.72
CA VAL A 1087 -13.83 32.80 -18.79
C VAL A 1087 -13.34 32.59 -17.35
N PRO A 1088 -13.78 33.42 -16.39
CA PRO A 1088 -13.49 33.19 -14.97
C PRO A 1088 -14.29 32.00 -14.43
N GLY A 1089 -13.73 31.32 -13.42
CA GLY A 1089 -14.34 30.17 -12.77
C GLY A 1089 -15.67 30.52 -12.09
N HIS A 1090 -16.70 29.73 -12.39
CA HIS A 1090 -18.05 29.85 -11.84
C HIS A 1090 -18.72 28.48 -11.74
N ARG A 1091 -19.89 28.41 -11.07
CA ARG A 1091 -20.74 27.22 -11.07
C ARG A 1091 -21.74 27.26 -12.24
N SER A 1092 -21.52 26.42 -13.22
CA SER A 1092 -22.42 26.24 -14.37
C SER A 1092 -23.61 25.33 -14.00
N ARG A 1093 -24.78 25.57 -14.60
CA ARG A 1093 -25.96 24.70 -14.47
C ARG A 1093 -26.01 23.71 -15.64
N GLY A 1094 -24.95 22.91 -15.80
CA GLY A 1094 -24.74 22.01 -16.94
C GLY A 1094 -23.83 22.61 -18.03
N TRP A 1095 -23.61 21.84 -19.11
CA TRP A 1095 -22.70 22.16 -20.21
C TRP A 1095 -23.01 23.51 -20.89
N GLN A 1096 -21.97 24.27 -21.19
CA GLN A 1096 -22.02 25.59 -21.82
C GLN A 1096 -21.25 25.58 -23.14
N GLY A 1097 -21.83 26.12 -24.21
CA GLY A 1097 -21.17 26.20 -25.52
C GLY A 1097 -20.34 27.47 -25.69
N ALA A 1098 -19.16 27.36 -26.28
CA ALA A 1098 -18.31 28.48 -26.68
C ALA A 1098 -18.00 28.43 -28.18
N VAL A 1099 -17.94 29.61 -28.81
CA VAL A 1099 -17.57 29.78 -30.22
C VAL A 1099 -16.45 30.81 -30.31
N VAL A 1100 -15.30 30.41 -30.84
CA VAL A 1100 -14.07 31.22 -30.87
C VAL A 1100 -13.56 31.33 -32.31
N PRO A 1101 -13.47 32.56 -32.87
CA PRO A 1101 -12.85 32.77 -34.17
C PRO A 1101 -11.32 32.60 -34.07
N VAL A 1102 -10.75 31.81 -34.98
CA VAL A 1102 -9.33 31.46 -34.97
C VAL A 1102 -8.67 31.96 -36.26
N GLN A 1103 -7.61 32.76 -36.10
CA GLN A 1103 -6.82 33.31 -37.21
C GLN A 1103 -5.34 33.27 -36.86
N SER A 1104 -4.54 32.62 -37.71
CA SER A 1104 -3.09 32.55 -37.58
C SER A 1104 -2.42 32.55 -38.95
N PRO A 1105 -1.43 33.44 -39.20
CA PRO A 1105 -0.71 33.51 -40.47
C PRO A 1105 0.36 32.41 -40.65
N ALA A 1106 0.61 31.62 -39.61
CA ALA A 1106 1.58 30.53 -39.59
C ALA A 1106 0.98 29.30 -38.89
N VAL A 1107 1.69 28.17 -38.93
CA VAL A 1107 1.35 26.97 -38.15
C VAL A 1107 1.19 27.34 -36.68
N PHE A 1108 0.13 26.83 -36.05
CA PHE A 1108 -0.22 27.14 -34.67
C PHE A 1108 -0.85 25.93 -33.98
N GLN A 1109 -0.87 25.93 -32.65
CA GLN A 1109 -1.61 24.99 -31.82
C GLN A 1109 -2.65 25.76 -30.99
N ILE A 1110 -3.81 25.15 -30.80
CA ILE A 1110 -4.83 25.59 -29.84
C ILE A 1110 -4.51 24.93 -28.50
N THR A 1111 -4.50 25.73 -27.43
CA THR A 1111 -4.29 25.22 -26.07
C THR A 1111 -5.42 25.70 -25.14
N PHE A 1112 -5.94 24.79 -24.33
CA PHE A 1112 -6.79 25.11 -23.17
C PHE A 1112 -5.91 25.21 -21.93
N GLU A 1113 -5.90 26.36 -21.28
CA GLU A 1113 -5.08 26.67 -20.12
C GLU A 1113 -5.96 26.99 -18.91
N ILE A 1114 -5.72 26.33 -17.78
CA ILE A 1114 -6.32 26.67 -16.48
C ILE A 1114 -5.21 27.26 -15.59
N THR A 1115 -5.44 28.45 -15.04
CA THR A 1115 -4.50 29.12 -14.12
C THR A 1115 -5.17 29.50 -12.80
N THR A 1116 -4.47 29.37 -11.67
CA THR A 1116 -4.93 29.80 -10.33
C THR A 1116 -3.96 30.78 -9.67
N TRP A 1117 -4.51 31.68 -8.83
CA TRP A 1117 -3.71 32.71 -8.13
C TRP A 1117 -3.75 32.61 -6.58
N ARG A 1118 -4.63 31.78 -5.98
CA ARG A 1118 -4.75 31.55 -4.51
C ARG A 1118 -5.09 30.08 -4.16
N TRP A 1119 -4.74 29.66 -2.93
CA TRP A 1119 -5.04 28.34 -2.33
C TRP A 1119 -6.40 28.30 -1.58
N PRO A 1120 -6.95 27.10 -1.33
CA PRO A 1120 -7.19 26.00 -2.27
C PRO A 1120 -8.54 26.17 -3.00
N MET A 1121 -8.65 25.63 -4.20
CA MET A 1121 -9.89 25.60 -4.97
C MET A 1121 -10.51 24.21 -4.87
N GLU A 1122 -11.68 24.10 -4.25
CA GLU A 1122 -12.58 22.99 -4.54
C GLU A 1122 -13.28 23.30 -5.85
N GLY A 1123 -13.12 22.47 -6.88
CA GLY A 1123 -13.90 22.61 -8.10
C GLY A 1123 -13.36 21.86 -9.31
N THR A 1124 -14.21 21.72 -10.32
CA THR A 1124 -13.95 20.88 -11.50
C THR A 1124 -14.17 21.64 -12.79
N VAL A 1125 -13.31 21.40 -13.78
CA VAL A 1125 -13.48 21.88 -15.15
C VAL A 1125 -13.57 20.69 -16.10
N ALA A 1126 -14.53 20.69 -17.01
CA ALA A 1126 -14.70 19.66 -18.02
C ALA A 1126 -14.84 20.28 -19.42
N LEU A 1127 -14.35 19.58 -20.45
CA LEU A 1127 -14.41 19.96 -21.86
C LEU A 1127 -14.93 18.80 -22.69
N ASP A 1128 -15.79 19.10 -23.65
CA ASP A 1128 -16.40 18.10 -24.53
C ASP A 1128 -16.71 18.68 -25.92
N ASP A 1129 -16.93 17.82 -26.91
CA ASP A 1129 -17.42 18.17 -28.26
C ASP A 1129 -16.63 19.31 -28.93
N ILE A 1130 -15.30 19.15 -28.99
CA ILE A 1130 -14.43 20.13 -29.65
C ILE A 1130 -14.55 19.97 -31.16
N VAL A 1131 -14.90 21.03 -31.87
CA VAL A 1131 -15.03 21.05 -33.33
C VAL A 1131 -14.22 22.21 -33.90
N TYR A 1132 -13.18 21.87 -34.67
CA TYR A 1132 -12.37 22.82 -35.42
C TYR A 1132 -12.74 22.77 -36.91
N SER A 1133 -13.16 23.90 -37.47
CA SER A 1133 -13.47 24.05 -38.90
C SER A 1133 -12.45 24.95 -39.58
N GLY A 1134 -11.45 24.35 -40.23
CA GLY A 1134 -10.50 25.08 -41.07
C GLY A 1134 -11.13 25.48 -42.40
N ARG A 1135 -11.19 26.80 -42.71
CA ARG A 1135 -11.72 27.42 -43.95
C ARG A 1135 -13.19 27.88 -43.92
N VAL A 1136 -13.88 27.74 -42.80
CA VAL A 1136 -15.26 28.21 -42.62
C VAL A 1136 -15.30 29.16 -41.43
N GLY A 1137 -15.58 30.45 -41.70
CA GLY A 1137 -15.68 31.46 -40.65
C GLY A 1137 -16.89 31.23 -39.72
N CYS A 1138 -16.77 31.68 -38.46
CA CYS A 1138 -17.80 31.50 -37.43
C CYS A 1138 -19.16 32.17 -37.74
N HIS A 1139 -19.25 32.96 -38.82
CA HIS A 1139 -20.46 33.68 -39.25
C HIS A 1139 -21.22 33.04 -40.42
N SER A 1140 -20.77 31.89 -40.93
CA SER A 1140 -21.54 31.13 -41.91
C SER A 1140 -22.67 30.38 -41.19
N SER A 1141 -23.92 30.81 -41.39
CA SER A 1141 -25.08 29.97 -41.07
C SER A 1141 -24.99 28.70 -41.91
N PRO A 1142 -25.41 27.53 -41.41
CA PRO A 1142 -25.53 26.35 -42.26
C PRO A 1142 -26.50 26.68 -43.39
N GLU A 1143 -26.01 26.66 -44.64
CA GLU A 1143 -26.91 26.43 -45.77
C GLU A 1143 -27.63 25.11 -45.48
N ALA A 1144 -28.95 25.19 -45.47
CA ALA A 1144 -29.84 24.08 -45.20
C ALA A 1144 -29.47 22.86 -46.07
N CYS A 1145 -28.92 21.82 -45.45
CA CYS A 1145 -29.18 20.47 -45.91
C CYS A 1145 -30.67 20.17 -45.60
N PRO A 1146 -31.45 19.64 -46.55
CA PRO A 1146 -32.88 19.48 -46.40
C PRO A 1146 -33.19 18.39 -45.37
N LEU A 1147 -33.63 18.80 -44.19
CA LEU A 1147 -34.41 17.91 -43.31
C LEU A 1147 -35.80 17.71 -43.92
N PRO A 1148 -36.37 16.49 -43.86
CA PRO A 1148 -37.72 16.22 -44.33
C PRO A 1148 -38.73 17.05 -43.52
N VAL A 1149 -39.66 17.66 -44.26
CA VAL A 1149 -40.72 18.55 -43.79
C VAL A 1149 -41.57 17.91 -42.68
N GLU A 1150 -41.48 18.44 -41.45
CA GLU A 1150 -42.56 18.31 -40.48
C GLU A 1150 -43.73 19.22 -40.86
N LYS A 1151 -44.90 18.63 -41.03
CA LYS A 1151 -46.18 19.33 -41.24
C LYS A 1151 -46.71 19.88 -39.91
N PRO A 1152 -47.41 21.03 -39.91
CA PRO A 1152 -48.00 21.58 -38.70
C PRO A 1152 -49.18 20.73 -38.23
N SER A 1153 -49.26 20.60 -36.91
CA SER A 1153 -50.33 19.99 -36.14
C SER A 1153 -51.68 20.69 -36.40
N GLY A 1154 -52.65 19.91 -36.86
CA GLY A 1154 -54.03 20.31 -37.01
C GLY A 1154 -54.97 19.11 -37.02
N SER A 1155 -55.84 19.06 -36.03
CA SER A 1155 -57.00 18.17 -35.85
C SER A 1155 -56.76 16.77 -35.29
N PHE A 1156 -56.77 16.74 -33.96
CA PHE A 1156 -57.17 15.61 -33.11
C PHE A 1156 -58.57 15.09 -33.53
N VAL A 1157 -58.89 13.84 -33.17
CA VAL A 1157 -60.15 13.10 -33.40
C VAL A 1157 -60.21 12.24 -34.67
N ALA A 1158 -59.35 11.20 -34.73
CA ALA A 1158 -59.67 9.94 -35.42
C ALA A 1158 -58.82 8.73 -34.94
N GLU A 1159 -57.61 8.95 -34.40
CA GLU A 1159 -56.70 7.83 -34.06
C GLU A 1159 -56.89 7.20 -32.67
N VAL A 1160 -57.54 7.89 -31.73
CA VAL A 1160 -57.74 7.33 -30.36
C VAL A 1160 -58.67 6.11 -30.39
N VAL A 1161 -59.57 6.00 -31.37
CA VAL A 1161 -60.52 4.89 -31.49
C VAL A 1161 -59.86 3.62 -32.03
N LEU A 1162 -58.86 3.75 -32.90
CA LEU A 1162 -58.18 2.61 -33.51
C LEU A 1162 -57.18 1.95 -32.55
N SER A 1163 -56.47 2.75 -31.76
CA SER A 1163 -55.53 2.26 -30.75
C SER A 1163 -56.24 1.60 -29.56
N LEU A 1164 -57.41 2.12 -29.14
CA LEU A 1164 -58.24 1.47 -28.11
C LEU A 1164 -58.81 0.13 -28.60
N LEU A 1165 -59.20 0.02 -29.87
CA LEU A 1165 -59.67 -1.24 -30.46
C LEU A 1165 -58.58 -2.29 -30.56
N LEU A 1166 -57.34 -1.89 -30.89
CA LEU A 1166 -56.20 -2.81 -30.99
C LEU A 1166 -55.79 -3.37 -29.63
N VAL A 1167 -55.79 -2.53 -28.59
CA VAL A 1167 -55.49 -2.95 -27.21
C VAL A 1167 -56.58 -3.88 -26.67
N LEU A 1168 -57.85 -3.61 -26.95
CA LEU A 1168 -58.96 -4.51 -26.57
C LEU A 1168 -58.85 -5.87 -27.26
N LEU A 1169 -58.41 -5.91 -28.51
CA LEU A 1169 -58.25 -7.16 -29.27
C LEU A 1169 -57.10 -8.01 -28.72
N ILE A 1170 -56.00 -7.38 -28.30
CA ILE A 1170 -54.87 -8.05 -27.63
C ILE A 1170 -55.28 -8.60 -26.27
N VAL A 1171 -56.04 -7.85 -25.47
CA VAL A 1171 -56.51 -8.30 -24.15
C VAL A 1171 -57.48 -9.49 -24.28
N VAL A 1172 -58.35 -9.49 -25.30
CA VAL A 1172 -59.25 -10.63 -25.58
C VAL A 1172 -58.47 -11.88 -26.03
N LEU A 1173 -57.42 -11.72 -26.83
CA LEU A 1173 -56.56 -12.83 -27.26
C LEU A 1173 -55.75 -13.43 -26.09
N VAL A 1174 -55.24 -12.59 -25.19
CA VAL A 1174 -54.53 -13.03 -23.98
C VAL A 1174 -55.48 -13.71 -23.01
N ALA A 1175 -56.71 -13.20 -22.85
CA ALA A 1175 -57.73 -13.85 -22.02
C ALA A 1175 -58.17 -15.21 -22.61
N ALA A 1176 -58.33 -15.32 -23.92
CA ALA A 1176 -58.66 -16.58 -24.60
C ALA A 1176 -57.50 -17.60 -24.52
N GLY A 1177 -56.25 -17.14 -24.65
CA GLY A 1177 -55.05 -17.96 -24.48
C GLY A 1177 -54.88 -18.45 -23.03
N GLY A 1178 -55.11 -17.58 -22.05
CA GLY A 1178 -55.11 -17.95 -20.63
C GLY A 1178 -56.22 -18.94 -20.26
N TRP A 1179 -57.42 -18.77 -20.84
CA TRP A 1179 -58.54 -19.69 -20.62
C TRP A 1179 -58.32 -21.06 -21.28
N TYR A 1180 -57.63 -21.10 -22.43
CA TYR A 1180 -57.22 -22.34 -23.08
C TYR A 1180 -56.12 -23.07 -22.30
N TRP A 1181 -55.15 -22.33 -21.74
CA TRP A 1181 -54.06 -22.88 -20.94
C TRP A 1181 -54.53 -23.43 -19.58
N LEU A 1182 -55.48 -22.75 -18.93
CA LEU A 1182 -56.08 -23.22 -17.68
C LEU A 1182 -56.98 -24.46 -17.87
N LYS A 1183 -57.51 -24.69 -19.07
CA LYS A 1183 -58.34 -25.87 -19.38
C LYS A 1183 -57.53 -27.14 -19.64
N GLN A 1184 -56.21 -27.05 -19.87
CA GLN A 1184 -55.34 -28.21 -20.13
C GLN A 1184 -54.65 -28.80 -18.89
N ARG A 1185 -54.68 -28.15 -17.71
CA ARG A 1185 -54.11 -28.69 -16.47
C ARG A 1185 -55.16 -29.21 -15.50
N GLY A 1186 -55.81 -30.29 -15.91
CA GLY A 1186 -56.72 -31.04 -15.06
C GLY A 1186 -56.64 -32.54 -15.32
N LEU A 1187 -55.47 -33.17 -15.14
CA LEU A 1187 -55.33 -34.60 -14.86
C LEU A 1187 -53.85 -34.99 -14.67
N ALA A 1188 -53.63 -35.91 -13.74
CA ALA A 1188 -52.43 -36.72 -13.47
C ALA A 1188 -51.39 -36.17 -12.46
N CYS A 1189 -51.54 -36.71 -11.25
CA CYS A 1189 -50.60 -36.79 -10.14
C CYS A 1189 -49.66 -37.99 -10.33
N ARG A 1190 -48.35 -37.85 -10.07
CA ARG A 1190 -47.43 -38.80 -9.37
C ARG A 1190 -45.95 -38.53 -9.69
N THR A 1191 -45.13 -38.62 -8.64
CA THR A 1191 -43.66 -38.58 -8.57
C THR A 1191 -43.02 -39.82 -9.24
N PRO A 1192 -41.73 -39.80 -9.66
CA PRO A 1192 -40.59 -40.09 -8.75
C PRO A 1192 -39.24 -39.37 -9.06
N THR A 1193 -38.27 -39.72 -8.23
CA THR A 1193 -36.87 -39.33 -7.91
C THR A 1193 -35.77 -39.35 -9.00
N GLU A 1194 -34.59 -38.84 -8.62
CA GLU A 1194 -33.22 -38.87 -9.22
C GLU A 1194 -32.85 -37.67 -10.13
N SER A 1195 -31.64 -37.07 -10.15
CA SER A 1195 -30.33 -37.35 -9.55
C SER A 1195 -29.46 -36.07 -9.55
N ASN A 1196 -28.51 -35.99 -8.62
CA ASN A 1196 -27.45 -34.98 -8.52
C ASN A 1196 -26.56 -34.87 -9.78
N SER A 1197 -26.30 -33.63 -10.20
CA SER A 1197 -24.96 -33.10 -10.53
C SER A 1197 -25.04 -31.60 -10.82
N PRO A 1198 -24.37 -30.70 -10.06
CA PRO A 1198 -24.17 -29.33 -10.50
C PRO A 1198 -23.04 -29.30 -11.54
N GLN A 1199 -23.33 -28.84 -12.76
CA GLN A 1199 -22.31 -28.54 -13.76
C GLN A 1199 -21.45 -27.39 -13.24
N GLY A 1200 -20.15 -27.65 -13.06
CA GLY A 1200 -19.14 -26.66 -12.81
C GLY A 1200 -18.95 -25.76 -14.02
N PHE A 1201 -18.91 -24.46 -13.78
CA PHE A 1201 -18.45 -23.43 -14.71
C PHE A 1201 -16.92 -23.55 -14.87
N ASP A 1202 -16.42 -23.63 -16.10
CA ASP A 1202 -15.00 -23.69 -16.47
C ASP A 1202 -14.43 -22.28 -16.72
N ASN A 1203 -13.22 -21.99 -16.21
CA ASN A 1203 -12.42 -20.77 -16.43
C ASN A 1203 -11.96 -20.55 -17.90
N ILE A 1204 -12.48 -21.33 -18.87
CA ILE A 1204 -11.86 -21.49 -20.20
C ILE A 1204 -12.77 -21.04 -21.35
N THR A 1205 -14.04 -20.67 -21.13
CA THR A 1205 -14.93 -20.33 -22.24
C THR A 1205 -15.47 -18.91 -22.17
N PHE A 1206 -14.62 -17.95 -22.55
CA PHE A 1206 -15.07 -16.81 -23.35
C PHE A 1206 -14.51 -16.99 -24.77
N ARG A 1207 -15.40 -17.28 -25.73
CA ARG A 1207 -15.14 -17.02 -27.15
C ARG A 1207 -15.91 -15.74 -27.47
N ASP A 1208 -15.17 -14.76 -28.01
CA ASP A 1208 -15.66 -13.46 -28.53
C ASP A 1208 -17.04 -13.53 -29.20
#